data_AF-A0A6J2W695-F1
#
_entry.id   AF-A0A6J2W695-F1
#
_cell.length_a   1.000
_cell.length_b   1.000
_cell.length_c   1.000
_cell.angle_alpha   90.00
_cell.angle_beta   90.00
_cell.angle_gamma   90.00
#
_symmetry.space_group_name_H-M   'P 1'
#
loop_
_entity.id
_entity.type
_entity.pdbx_description
1 polymer ?
#
loop_
_entity_poly.entity_id
_entity_poly.type
_entity_poly.pdbx_seq_one_letter_code
_entity_poly.pdbx_strand_id
1 'polypeptide(L)'
;MPAVPQILLETLEELERAELKRFQWYLTTENGVEEVSHIPKPQLENANVQDTVDKMVERYEPRGAVEITLLILRRMKQNNLAGKLKSKLREVGSAVASQQEDYEAVRIKLKSRLKQKYERILDGTSVRGHKKFLNDIYTDLYIVEDETGGVIHEHEIMQAEASSRRFTTEETPITCSDIFKVPSDPSRRNRKVLTMGIAGVGKTVSVNKFILDWAEGKTNQDIDFIFPLLFRELNSIKDKNYSLIELLHVYFEDSAVLQSLPDGDGKVMFIFDGLDECRFPLDFTETEKLKKINQKTSLGTLMTNLIKENLLPSALIWITSRPAAAHKIPRDYIHQVTEVRGFSDKQKEEYFKKYNDKDQDMAKNMISHIKKSRSLHIMCHIPVFCWISATVLQPMLDKDTSKELPTTLTGMYTQFLIFQINQMKEKKGAKNISRMKKQDKAENIIVKLGKLAFCQLEKGNLIFYEEDLRECGIDVSEGSVYSGVCTQIFSQEQGVSETVAFSFVHLSVQEFLAAVHVYLSHRNKKNPLHPSTVVNIFKWLFKSTEAFYESAIDKALESENGHLDLFLRFLLGLSLESNQRLLKELLPQTAIRPQSLKITINYLKAKLNENISSERSINLLYCLNELRDDSLVNEIQNYLGSGRLSTEKLSSAQWSALVFVLLMSEETQEKFELEKYRGSDEGLKRLLPVLKNTKRAL
;
A
#
# COMPACT_ATOMS: atom_id res chain seq x y z
N MET A 1 38.83 1.60 -40.88
CA MET A 1 37.67 2.50 -40.73
C MET A 1 38.17 3.93 -40.79
N PRO A 2 37.55 4.83 -41.57
CA PRO A 2 38.03 6.21 -41.68
C PRO A 2 37.85 6.93 -40.34
N ALA A 3 38.89 7.64 -39.90
CA ALA A 3 38.84 8.46 -38.70
C ALA A 3 37.87 9.65 -38.91
N VAL A 4 37.28 10.18 -37.84
CA VAL A 4 36.33 11.32 -37.90
C VAL A 4 36.81 12.50 -38.78
N PRO A 5 38.10 12.91 -38.77
CA PRO A 5 38.59 13.94 -39.69
C PRO A 5 38.42 13.59 -41.17
N GLN A 6 38.59 12.33 -41.54
CA GLN A 6 38.42 11.86 -42.92
C GLN A 6 36.96 11.92 -43.37
N ILE A 7 36.01 11.63 -42.48
CA ILE A 7 34.57 11.74 -42.78
C ILE A 7 34.16 13.20 -42.96
N LEU A 8 34.71 14.10 -42.14
CA LEU A 8 34.49 15.54 -42.26
C LEU A 8 35.07 16.08 -43.57
N LEU A 9 36.28 15.65 -43.94
CA LEU A 9 36.93 15.99 -45.20
C LEU A 9 36.04 15.61 -46.39
N GLU A 10 35.65 14.34 -46.49
CA GLU A 10 34.78 13.84 -47.56
C GLU A 10 33.43 14.58 -47.63
N THR A 11 32.90 15.00 -46.48
CA THR A 11 31.61 15.73 -46.44
C THR A 11 31.76 17.16 -46.94
N LEU A 12 32.84 17.85 -46.56
CA LEU A 12 33.07 19.24 -46.95
C LEU A 12 33.62 19.37 -48.37
N GLU A 13 34.21 18.30 -48.94
CA GLU A 13 34.59 18.23 -50.35
C GLU A 13 33.37 18.26 -51.30
N GLU A 14 32.18 17.86 -50.82
CA GLU A 14 30.93 17.98 -51.57
C GLU A 14 30.39 19.42 -51.64
N LEU A 15 30.97 20.38 -50.90
CA LEU A 15 30.58 21.79 -50.96
C LEU A 15 31.27 22.50 -52.14
N GLU A 16 30.50 23.29 -52.90
CA GLU A 16 31.11 24.16 -53.91
C GLU A 16 31.96 25.27 -53.26
N ARG A 17 32.88 25.86 -54.03
CA ARG A 17 33.82 26.89 -53.51
C ARG A 17 33.12 28.07 -52.81
N ALA A 18 31.94 28.47 -53.30
CA ALA A 18 31.16 29.54 -52.66
C ALA A 18 30.51 29.08 -51.35
N GLU A 19 30.12 27.82 -51.26
CA GLU A 19 29.50 27.21 -50.09
C GLU A 19 30.52 26.93 -49.01
N LEU A 20 31.71 26.45 -49.36
CA LEU A 20 32.82 26.29 -48.43
C LEU A 20 33.22 27.63 -47.79
N LYS A 21 33.30 28.72 -48.58
CA LYS A 21 33.54 30.07 -48.03
C LYS A 21 32.44 30.50 -47.06
N ARG A 22 31.18 30.15 -47.36
CA ARG A 22 30.04 30.44 -46.48
C ARG A 22 30.10 29.59 -45.21
N PHE A 23 30.50 28.33 -45.30
CA PHE A 23 30.73 27.44 -44.16
C PHE A 23 31.83 27.98 -43.24
N GLN A 24 32.98 28.36 -43.81
CA GLN A 24 34.09 29.00 -43.09
C GLN A 24 33.66 30.33 -42.44
N TRP A 25 32.80 31.11 -43.09
CA TRP A 25 32.25 32.33 -42.50
C TRP A 25 31.50 32.08 -41.19
N TYR A 26 30.69 31.01 -41.11
CA TYR A 26 29.98 30.62 -39.88
C TYR A 26 30.92 30.18 -38.75
N LEU A 27 32.12 29.67 -39.06
CA LEU A 27 33.14 29.31 -38.05
C LEU A 27 33.81 30.54 -37.41
N THR A 28 33.75 31.69 -38.08
CA THR A 28 34.47 32.92 -37.70
C THR A 28 33.60 33.99 -37.02
N THR A 29 32.27 33.86 -37.00
CA THR A 29 31.34 34.91 -36.55
C THR A 29 30.60 34.56 -35.26
N GLU A 30 30.48 35.52 -34.33
CA GLU A 30 29.72 35.40 -33.06
C GLU A 30 28.23 35.05 -33.26
N ASN A 31 27.62 35.49 -34.36
CA ASN A 31 26.23 35.16 -34.70
C ASN A 31 26.06 33.79 -35.37
N GLY A 32 27.16 33.07 -35.62
CA GLY A 32 27.19 31.86 -36.45
C GLY A 32 26.77 30.58 -35.75
N VAL A 33 27.07 30.47 -34.45
CA VAL A 33 26.62 29.44 -33.49
C VAL A 33 26.73 30.07 -32.09
N GLU A 34 25.62 30.44 -31.46
CA GLU A 34 25.65 30.93 -30.06
C GLU A 34 26.16 29.78 -29.17
N GLU A 35 27.08 30.08 -28.25
CA GLU A 35 27.69 29.18 -27.25
C GLU A 35 28.94 28.35 -27.65
N VAL A 36 29.61 28.63 -28.78
CA VAL A 36 30.82 27.87 -29.19
C VAL A 36 32.01 28.77 -29.51
N SER A 37 33.21 28.37 -29.10
CA SER A 37 34.44 29.13 -29.28
C SER A 37 34.89 29.26 -30.76
N HIS A 38 34.93 30.46 -31.33
CA HIS A 38 35.20 30.67 -32.76
C HIS A 38 36.65 30.37 -33.20
N ILE A 39 36.83 30.11 -34.49
CA ILE A 39 38.15 30.04 -35.14
C ILE A 39 38.49 31.44 -35.69
N PRO A 40 39.66 32.03 -35.35
CA PRO A 40 40.05 33.34 -35.84
C PRO A 40 40.08 33.40 -37.38
N LYS A 41 39.50 34.46 -37.96
CA LYS A 41 39.42 34.66 -39.42
C LYS A 41 40.77 34.51 -40.16
N PRO A 42 41.93 34.99 -39.64
CA PRO A 42 43.22 34.78 -40.32
C PRO A 42 43.64 33.31 -40.46
N GLN A 43 43.13 32.42 -39.61
CA GLN A 43 43.44 30.99 -39.67
C GLN A 43 42.64 30.24 -40.73
N LEU A 44 41.57 30.84 -41.24
CA LEU A 44 40.73 30.29 -42.32
C LEU A 44 40.84 31.10 -43.62
N GLU A 45 41.70 32.11 -43.64
CA GLU A 45 41.94 32.93 -44.82
C GLU A 45 42.73 32.13 -45.86
N ASN A 46 42.10 31.84 -47.00
CA ASN A 46 42.59 30.93 -48.05
C ASN A 46 42.70 29.45 -47.66
N ALA A 47 42.13 29.04 -46.52
CA ALA A 47 42.08 27.64 -46.11
C ALA A 47 41.33 26.79 -47.15
N ASN A 48 41.93 25.69 -47.57
CA ASN A 48 41.25 24.66 -48.36
C ASN A 48 40.37 23.79 -47.44
N VAL A 49 39.70 22.78 -48.01
CA VAL A 49 38.81 21.88 -47.23
C VAL A 49 39.58 21.18 -46.12
N GLN A 50 40.79 20.69 -46.41
CA GLN A 50 41.64 19.99 -45.44
C GLN A 50 42.10 20.91 -44.31
N ASP A 51 42.59 22.11 -44.64
CA ASP A 51 42.99 23.12 -43.66
C ASP A 51 41.82 23.48 -42.73
N THR A 52 40.59 23.54 -43.28
CA THR A 52 39.37 23.81 -42.53
C THR A 52 39.06 22.69 -41.54
N VAL A 53 39.12 21.43 -41.99
CA VAL A 53 38.88 20.26 -41.13
C VAL A 53 39.93 20.18 -40.02
N ASP A 54 41.20 20.38 -40.35
CA ASP A 54 42.29 20.33 -39.37
C ASP A 54 42.11 21.40 -38.29
N LYS A 55 41.75 22.63 -38.68
CA LYS A 55 41.45 23.72 -37.72
C LYS A 55 40.22 23.45 -36.88
N MET A 56 39.19 22.82 -37.44
CA MET A 56 37.99 22.44 -36.68
C MET A 56 38.30 21.33 -35.67
N VAL A 57 39.07 20.31 -36.06
CA VAL A 57 39.45 19.21 -35.17
C VAL A 57 40.40 19.69 -34.08
N GLU A 58 41.36 20.56 -34.41
CA GLU A 58 42.26 21.21 -33.46
C GLU A 58 41.47 22.05 -32.43
N ARG A 59 40.43 22.76 -32.88
CA ARG A 59 39.66 23.69 -32.02
C ARG A 59 38.59 23.01 -31.16
N TYR A 60 37.88 22.05 -31.73
CA TYR A 60 36.63 21.48 -31.17
C TYR A 60 36.75 20.01 -30.78
N GLU A 61 37.91 19.39 -30.97
CA GLU A 61 38.10 17.94 -30.95
C GLU A 61 37.24 17.22 -32.02
N PRO A 62 37.49 15.94 -32.33
CA PRO A 62 36.77 15.25 -33.40
C PRO A 62 35.25 15.23 -33.24
N ARG A 63 34.74 15.08 -31.99
CA ARG A 63 33.29 15.06 -31.72
C ARG A 63 32.66 16.44 -31.87
N GLY A 64 33.28 17.48 -31.30
CA GLY A 64 32.76 18.85 -31.42
C GLY A 64 32.80 19.33 -32.88
N ALA A 65 33.84 18.98 -33.64
CA ALA A 65 33.93 19.33 -35.06
C ALA A 65 32.74 18.77 -35.88
N VAL A 66 32.27 17.57 -35.54
CA VAL A 66 31.07 16.95 -36.15
C VAL A 66 29.80 17.72 -35.84
N GLU A 67 29.57 18.07 -34.57
CA GLU A 67 28.37 18.78 -34.13
C GLU A 67 28.27 20.16 -34.77
N ILE A 68 29.38 20.89 -34.80
CA ILE A 68 29.49 22.20 -35.46
C ILE A 68 29.26 22.07 -36.96
N THR A 69 29.84 21.06 -37.61
CA THR A 69 29.61 20.81 -39.04
C THR A 69 28.14 20.56 -39.34
N LEU A 70 27.46 19.70 -38.58
CA LEU A 70 26.03 19.42 -38.76
C LEU A 70 25.17 20.67 -38.58
N LEU A 71 25.49 21.48 -37.58
CA LEU A 71 24.75 22.69 -37.27
C LEU A 71 24.91 23.76 -38.37
N ILE A 72 26.13 23.97 -38.86
CA ILE A 72 26.41 24.92 -39.94
C ILE A 72 25.77 24.46 -41.25
N LEU A 73 25.88 23.17 -41.61
CA LEU A 73 25.25 22.63 -42.81
C LEU A 73 23.72 22.84 -42.79
N ARG A 74 23.06 22.62 -41.66
CA ARG A 74 21.62 22.91 -41.51
C ARG A 74 21.29 24.39 -41.65
N ARG A 75 22.09 25.29 -41.08
CA ARG A 75 21.92 26.75 -41.23
C ARG A 75 22.11 27.21 -42.69
N MET A 76 23.03 26.56 -43.41
CA MET A 76 23.22 26.77 -44.85
C MET A 76 22.14 26.13 -45.72
N LYS A 77 21.15 25.44 -45.12
CA LYS A 77 20.12 24.63 -45.81
C LYS A 77 20.68 23.45 -46.61
N GLN A 78 21.91 23.02 -46.30
CA GLN A 78 22.56 21.82 -46.85
C GLN A 78 22.11 20.55 -46.10
N ASN A 79 20.79 20.32 -46.07
CA ASN A 79 20.18 19.23 -45.29
C ASN A 79 20.53 17.84 -45.82
N ASN A 80 20.76 17.70 -47.12
CA ASN A 80 21.19 16.44 -47.74
C ASN A 80 22.60 16.04 -47.26
N LEU A 81 23.54 16.99 -47.23
CA LEU A 81 24.89 16.77 -46.72
C LEU A 81 24.90 16.50 -45.22
N ALA A 82 24.10 17.23 -44.44
CA ALA A 82 23.94 16.95 -43.01
C ALA A 82 23.37 15.53 -42.75
N GLY A 83 22.44 15.08 -43.59
CA GLY A 83 21.90 13.72 -43.56
C GLY A 83 22.95 12.65 -43.87
N LYS A 84 23.73 12.85 -44.95
CA LYS A 84 24.85 11.96 -45.34
C LYS A 84 25.94 11.89 -44.26
N LEU A 85 26.29 13.02 -43.64
CA LEU A 85 27.24 13.06 -42.54
C LEU A 85 26.72 12.24 -41.35
N LYS A 86 25.43 12.42 -40.96
CA LYS A 86 24.80 11.64 -39.88
C LYS A 86 24.74 10.15 -40.22
N SER A 87 24.54 9.75 -41.48
CA SER A 87 24.55 8.33 -41.89
C SER A 87 25.96 7.74 -41.87
N LYS A 88 26.98 8.42 -42.43
CA LYS A 88 28.38 7.99 -42.37
C LYS A 88 28.89 7.88 -40.92
N LEU A 89 28.45 8.78 -40.03
CA LEU A 89 28.76 8.72 -38.61
C LEU A 89 28.00 7.62 -37.87
N ARG A 90 26.80 7.22 -38.32
CA ARG A 90 26.08 6.04 -37.79
C ARG A 90 26.78 4.74 -38.17
N GLU A 91 27.38 4.68 -39.36
CA GLU A 91 28.19 3.53 -39.80
C GLU A 91 29.51 3.41 -39.03
N VAL A 92 30.07 4.53 -38.56
CA VAL A 92 31.35 4.58 -37.82
C VAL A 92 31.17 4.65 -36.30
N GLY A 93 30.01 5.09 -35.80
CA GLY A 93 29.73 5.39 -34.39
C GLY A 93 28.45 4.73 -33.88
N SER A 94 28.43 3.40 -33.81
CA SER A 94 27.28 2.61 -33.32
C SER A 94 27.21 2.47 -31.79
N ALA A 95 27.28 3.56 -31.01
CA ALA A 95 27.10 3.40 -29.56
C ALA A 95 26.42 4.55 -28.79
N VAL A 96 26.66 5.83 -29.10
CA VAL A 96 26.33 6.90 -28.11
C VAL A 96 25.19 7.83 -28.53
N ALA A 97 25.04 8.17 -29.82
CA ALA A 97 23.98 9.08 -30.28
C ALA A 97 22.61 8.41 -30.52
N SER A 98 22.56 7.08 -30.67
CA SER A 98 21.30 6.32 -30.77
C SER A 98 20.62 6.14 -29.42
N GLN A 99 21.40 5.96 -28.34
CA GLN A 99 20.84 5.65 -27.02
C GLN A 99 19.98 6.79 -26.43
N GLN A 100 20.34 8.07 -26.66
CA GLN A 100 19.60 9.20 -26.11
C GLN A 100 18.25 9.43 -26.83
N GLU A 101 18.22 9.30 -28.18
CA GLU A 101 16.98 9.34 -28.98
C GLU A 101 16.08 8.12 -28.62
N ASP A 102 16.66 6.96 -28.35
CA ASP A 102 15.95 5.74 -27.92
C ASP A 102 15.39 5.86 -26.48
N TYR A 103 16.15 6.43 -25.54
CA TYR A 103 15.69 6.60 -24.15
C TYR A 103 14.49 7.52 -24.02
N GLU A 104 14.46 8.64 -24.74
CA GLU A 104 13.33 9.58 -24.64
C GLU A 104 12.05 8.96 -25.23
N ALA A 105 12.15 8.24 -26.35
CA ALA A 105 11.01 7.54 -26.94
C ALA A 105 10.45 6.46 -26.00
N VAL A 106 11.34 5.66 -25.37
CA VAL A 106 10.94 4.64 -24.39
C VAL A 106 10.35 5.29 -23.14
N ARG A 107 10.94 6.38 -22.66
CA ARG A 107 10.48 7.13 -21.49
C ARG A 107 9.07 7.67 -21.67
N ILE A 108 8.77 8.27 -22.82
CA ILE A 108 7.43 8.78 -23.14
C ILE A 108 6.40 7.63 -23.16
N LYS A 109 6.73 6.50 -23.81
CA LYS A 109 5.85 5.33 -23.84
C LYS A 109 5.60 4.75 -22.46
N LEU A 110 6.67 4.55 -21.67
CA LEU A 110 6.59 4.04 -20.31
C LEU A 110 5.72 4.95 -19.43
N LYS A 111 5.93 6.27 -19.46
CA LYS A 111 5.08 7.24 -18.74
C LYS A 111 3.62 7.14 -19.17
N SER A 112 3.34 7.09 -20.48
CA SER A 112 1.97 6.95 -20.99
C SER A 112 1.28 5.69 -20.47
N ARG A 113 1.97 4.54 -20.52
CA ARG A 113 1.47 3.25 -20.02
C ARG A 113 1.22 3.28 -18.52
N LEU A 114 2.18 3.81 -17.74
CA LEU A 114 2.05 3.89 -16.28
C LEU A 114 0.95 4.87 -15.86
N LYS A 115 0.82 6.01 -16.56
CA LYS A 115 -0.33 6.90 -16.40
C LYS A 115 -1.63 6.13 -16.61
N GLN A 116 -1.80 5.45 -17.76
CA GLN A 116 -3.01 4.70 -18.05
C GLN A 116 -3.30 3.58 -17.02
N LYS A 117 -2.24 2.91 -16.51
CA LYS A 117 -2.35 1.85 -15.50
C LYS A 117 -2.81 2.39 -14.13
N TYR A 118 -2.30 3.54 -13.70
CA TYR A 118 -2.49 4.05 -12.33
C TYR A 118 -3.44 5.26 -12.20
N GLU A 119 -3.84 5.89 -13.31
CA GLU A 119 -4.77 7.04 -13.33
C GLU A 119 -6.15 6.69 -12.75
N ARG A 120 -6.55 5.41 -12.85
CA ARG A 120 -7.83 4.92 -12.36
C ARG A 120 -7.66 3.78 -11.37
N ILE A 121 -8.36 3.89 -10.25
CA ILE A 121 -8.46 2.84 -9.24
C ILE A 121 -9.88 2.28 -9.21
N LEU A 122 -9.99 1.00 -8.91
CA LEU A 122 -11.28 0.35 -8.71
C LEU A 122 -11.85 0.88 -7.39
N ASP A 123 -12.98 1.58 -7.47
CA ASP A 123 -13.76 1.90 -6.27
C ASP A 123 -14.57 0.66 -5.90
N GLY A 124 -14.09 -0.02 -4.85
CA GLY A 124 -14.56 -1.33 -4.45
C GLY A 124 -13.96 -2.49 -5.26
N THR A 125 -14.59 -3.65 -5.13
CA THR A 125 -13.86 -4.93 -5.09
C THR A 125 -14.30 -5.90 -6.17
N SER A 126 -14.90 -5.40 -7.25
CA SER A 126 -15.24 -6.21 -8.42
C SER A 126 -14.40 -5.82 -9.64
N VAL A 127 -13.99 -6.83 -10.41
CA VAL A 127 -13.27 -6.71 -11.70
C VAL A 127 -14.01 -5.82 -12.72
N ARG A 128 -15.31 -5.58 -12.53
CA ARG A 128 -16.18 -4.70 -13.34
C ARG A 128 -16.71 -3.47 -12.57
N GLY A 129 -16.00 -3.03 -11.53
CA GLY A 129 -16.42 -1.89 -10.68
C GLY A 129 -16.35 -0.55 -11.42
N HIS A 130 -17.00 0.47 -10.85
CA HIS A 130 -16.81 1.85 -11.30
C HIS A 130 -15.36 2.26 -11.03
N LYS A 131 -14.62 2.57 -12.09
CA LYS A 131 -13.27 3.11 -11.98
C LYS A 131 -13.39 4.60 -11.67
N LYS A 132 -12.88 5.03 -10.51
CA LYS A 132 -12.71 6.45 -10.17
C LYS A 132 -11.29 6.89 -10.53
N PHE A 133 -11.12 8.16 -10.86
CA PHE A 133 -9.77 8.71 -11.01
C PHE A 133 -9.10 8.75 -9.64
N LEU A 134 -7.84 8.30 -9.59
CA LEU A 134 -7.10 8.25 -8.35
C LEU A 134 -6.95 9.66 -7.74
N ASN A 135 -6.72 10.67 -8.57
CA ASN A 135 -6.58 12.06 -8.14
C ASN A 135 -7.84 12.62 -7.43
N ASP A 136 -9.04 12.11 -7.77
CA ASP A 136 -10.30 12.60 -7.20
C ASP A 136 -10.54 12.08 -5.77
N ILE A 137 -10.03 10.88 -5.47
CA ILE A 137 -10.28 10.21 -4.19
C ILE A 137 -9.05 10.12 -3.28
N TYR A 138 -7.84 10.34 -3.83
CA TYR A 138 -6.60 10.20 -3.09
C TYR A 138 -6.51 11.26 -1.99
N THR A 139 -6.21 10.81 -0.78
CA THR A 139 -5.92 11.65 0.38
C THR A 139 -4.51 11.30 0.82
N ASP A 140 -3.67 12.30 1.04
CA ASP A 140 -2.29 12.08 1.47
C ASP A 140 -2.25 11.27 2.77
N LEU A 141 -1.33 10.32 2.86
CA LEU A 141 -1.12 9.53 4.08
C LEU A 141 -0.15 10.24 5.01
N TYR A 142 -0.31 10.04 6.32
CA TYR A 142 0.69 10.46 7.29
C TYR A 142 1.83 9.43 7.32
N ILE A 143 2.99 9.83 6.81
CA ILE A 143 4.21 9.01 6.75
C ILE A 143 5.26 9.67 7.63
N VAL A 144 5.96 8.87 8.44
CA VAL A 144 7.01 9.34 9.34
C VAL A 144 8.29 8.53 9.16
N GLU A 145 9.42 9.10 9.55
CA GLU A 145 10.66 8.33 9.70
C GLU A 145 10.53 7.35 10.87
N ASP A 146 10.93 6.10 10.66
CA ASP A 146 10.90 5.07 11.71
C ASP A 146 12.33 4.68 12.11
N GLU A 147 12.76 5.24 13.25
CA GLU A 147 14.07 4.98 13.85
C GLU A 147 14.14 3.62 14.54
N THR A 148 13.00 2.98 14.85
CA THR A 148 12.95 1.71 15.60
C THR A 148 13.28 0.49 14.74
N GLY A 149 13.41 0.68 13.42
CA GLY A 149 13.80 -0.39 12.49
C GLY A 149 12.73 -1.47 12.30
N GLY A 150 11.46 -1.19 12.61
CA GLY A 150 10.34 -2.07 12.29
C GLY A 150 10.12 -3.28 13.19
N VAL A 151 10.73 -3.33 14.38
CA VAL A 151 10.47 -4.40 15.35
C VAL A 151 9.12 -4.16 16.02
N ILE A 152 8.05 -4.69 15.43
CA ILE A 152 6.69 -4.55 15.93
C ILE A 152 6.08 -5.94 16.08
N HIS A 153 5.84 -6.34 17.33
CA HIS A 153 5.31 -7.66 17.69
C HIS A 153 3.79 -7.68 17.88
N GLU A 154 3.12 -6.52 17.83
CA GLU A 154 1.67 -6.39 18.07
C GLU A 154 0.83 -6.65 16.81
N HIS A 155 -0.41 -7.09 17.00
CA HIS A 155 -1.39 -7.26 15.93
C HIS A 155 -1.71 -5.94 15.23
N GLU A 156 -1.98 -6.00 13.91
CA GLU A 156 -2.12 -4.81 13.05
C GLU A 156 -3.16 -3.80 13.54
N ILE A 157 -4.27 -4.30 14.09
CA ILE A 157 -5.35 -3.45 14.60
C ILE A 157 -4.91 -2.72 15.87
N MET A 158 -4.16 -3.39 16.74
CA MET A 158 -3.62 -2.75 17.94
C MET A 158 -2.58 -1.70 17.58
N GLN A 159 -1.73 -1.99 16.60
CA GLN A 159 -0.78 -1.01 16.07
C GLN A 159 -1.52 0.20 15.49
N ALA A 160 -2.63 0.01 14.78
CA ALA A 160 -3.44 1.12 14.26
C ALA A 160 -4.03 1.97 15.39
N GLU A 161 -4.59 1.32 16.41
CA GLU A 161 -5.16 2.00 17.56
C GLU A 161 -4.10 2.77 18.34
N ALA A 162 -2.90 2.18 18.52
CA ALA A 162 -1.76 2.82 19.15
C ALA A 162 -1.21 3.97 18.30
N SER A 163 -1.08 3.79 16.99
CA SER A 163 -0.62 4.83 16.04
C SER A 163 -1.58 6.01 15.98
N SER A 164 -2.90 5.78 16.02
CA SER A 164 -3.88 6.86 16.08
C SER A 164 -3.76 7.76 17.32
N ARG A 165 -3.04 7.28 18.33
CA ARG A 165 -2.78 7.93 19.62
C ARG A 165 -1.38 8.58 19.68
N ARG A 166 -0.52 8.44 18.68
CA ARG A 166 0.92 8.80 18.78
C ARG A 166 1.34 10.02 17.97
N PHE A 167 0.42 10.85 17.48
CA PHE A 167 0.75 12.03 16.66
C PHE A 167 1.47 13.18 17.41
N THR A 168 2.15 12.92 18.53
CA THR A 168 2.71 13.96 19.42
C THR A 168 4.22 14.16 19.25
N THR A 169 4.56 15.39 18.83
CA THR A 169 5.76 16.24 19.04
C THR A 169 7.18 15.80 18.67
N GLU A 170 7.51 14.54 18.38
CA GLU A 170 8.88 14.17 17.94
C GLU A 170 8.97 13.47 16.57
N GLU A 171 7.84 13.12 15.94
CA GLU A 171 7.87 12.49 14.62
C GLU A 171 8.14 13.52 13.51
N THR A 172 9.09 13.21 12.62
CA THR A 172 9.36 14.01 11.42
C THR A 172 8.48 13.51 10.27
N PRO A 173 7.42 14.24 9.88
CA PRO A 173 6.56 13.84 8.78
C PRO A 173 7.31 13.93 7.45
N ILE A 174 7.10 12.94 6.59
CA ILE A 174 7.70 12.85 5.26
C ILE A 174 6.59 12.88 4.22
N THR A 175 6.68 13.80 3.27
CA THR A 175 5.81 13.79 2.09
C THR A 175 6.24 12.64 1.17
N CYS A 176 5.29 11.89 0.61
CA CYS A 176 5.57 10.76 -0.28
C CYS A 176 6.46 11.14 -1.48
N SER A 177 6.30 12.35 -2.05
CA SER A 177 7.16 12.87 -3.13
C SER A 177 8.62 13.07 -2.73
N ASP A 178 8.88 13.22 -1.43
CA ASP A 178 10.18 13.51 -0.83
C ASP A 178 10.77 12.28 -0.12
N ILE A 179 10.24 11.08 -0.38
CA ILE A 179 10.60 9.84 0.35
C ILE A 179 12.10 9.47 0.31
N PHE A 180 12.85 9.99 -0.67
CA PHE A 180 14.30 9.80 -0.78
C PHE A 180 15.13 10.99 -0.32
N LYS A 181 14.50 12.13 -0.01
CA LYS A 181 15.20 13.32 0.45
C LYS A 181 15.45 13.19 1.94
N VAL A 182 16.64 13.59 2.39
CA VAL A 182 16.93 13.67 3.82
C VAL A 182 16.39 15.01 4.34
N PRO A 183 15.44 15.04 5.30
CA PRO A 183 14.83 16.28 5.76
C PRO A 183 15.84 17.30 6.31
N SER A 184 16.89 16.82 6.98
CA SER A 184 17.94 17.65 7.58
C SER A 184 19.01 18.11 6.59
N ASP A 185 19.11 17.48 5.40
CA ASP A 185 20.10 17.82 4.38
C ASP A 185 19.54 17.52 2.97
N PRO A 186 18.93 18.51 2.31
CA PRO A 186 18.36 18.34 0.97
C PRO A 186 19.38 17.96 -0.11
N SER A 187 20.68 18.14 0.14
CA SER A 187 21.75 17.73 -0.80
C SER A 187 22.04 16.23 -0.73
N ARG A 188 21.65 15.58 0.37
CA ARG A 188 21.80 14.14 0.59
C ARG A 188 20.52 13.41 0.19
N ARG A 189 20.68 12.32 -0.57
CA ARG A 189 19.58 11.46 -1.01
C ARG A 189 19.75 10.05 -0.45
N ASN A 190 18.74 9.56 0.27
CA ASN A 190 18.65 8.15 0.60
C ASN A 190 18.39 7.38 -0.69
N ARG A 191 19.16 6.31 -0.97
CA ARG A 191 18.96 5.50 -2.19
C ARG A 191 18.00 4.33 -1.99
N LYS A 192 17.87 3.84 -0.75
CA LYS A 192 17.19 2.59 -0.42
C LYS A 192 16.25 2.87 0.73
N VAL A 193 14.95 2.91 0.44
CA VAL A 193 13.90 3.24 1.39
C VAL A 193 13.00 2.03 1.58
N LEU A 194 12.80 1.62 2.83
CA LEU A 194 11.83 0.61 3.21
C LEU A 194 10.65 1.30 3.90
N THR A 195 9.49 1.30 3.25
CA THR A 195 8.26 1.83 3.81
C THR A 195 7.41 0.71 4.39
N MET A 196 7.21 0.76 5.69
CA MET A 196 6.40 -0.17 6.44
C MET A 196 5.03 0.40 6.76
N GLY A 197 4.12 -0.48 7.09
CA GLY A 197 2.80 -0.12 7.60
C GLY A 197 1.91 -1.34 7.57
N ILE A 198 0.85 -1.31 8.38
CA ILE A 198 -0.11 -2.40 8.45
C ILE A 198 -0.89 -2.58 7.13
N ALA A 199 -1.55 -3.71 6.98
CA ALA A 199 -2.46 -3.95 5.87
C ALA A 199 -3.53 -2.85 5.79
N GLY A 200 -4.01 -2.55 4.58
CA GLY A 200 -5.06 -1.55 4.36
C GLY A 200 -4.68 -0.10 4.64
N VAL A 201 -3.48 0.19 5.16
CA VAL A 201 -3.05 1.55 5.53
C VAL A 201 -2.81 2.47 4.34
N GLY A 202 -2.70 1.91 3.13
CA GLY A 202 -2.59 2.68 1.87
C GLY A 202 -1.24 2.66 1.17
N LYS A 203 -0.26 1.84 1.60
CA LYS A 203 1.09 1.73 0.99
C LYS A 203 1.06 1.66 -0.55
N THR A 204 0.38 0.66 -1.12
CA THR A 204 0.25 0.49 -2.58
C THR A 204 -0.45 1.67 -3.26
N VAL A 205 -1.43 2.30 -2.59
CA VAL A 205 -2.14 3.46 -3.16
C VAL A 205 -1.22 4.68 -3.23
N SER A 206 -0.36 4.89 -2.22
CA SER A 206 0.66 5.94 -2.25
C SER A 206 1.74 5.69 -3.31
N VAL A 207 2.17 4.44 -3.50
CA VAL A 207 3.05 4.06 -4.61
C VAL A 207 2.40 4.38 -5.96
N ASN A 208 1.14 3.98 -6.16
CA ASN A 208 0.40 4.27 -7.39
C ASN A 208 0.28 5.78 -7.64
N LYS A 209 0.02 6.57 -6.58
CA LYS A 209 -0.05 8.03 -6.68
C LYS A 209 1.29 8.65 -7.06
N PHE A 210 2.38 8.21 -6.43
CA PHE A 210 3.75 8.66 -6.75
C PHE A 210 4.09 8.42 -8.22
N ILE A 211 3.80 7.20 -8.72
CA ILE A 211 4.03 6.85 -10.13
C ILE A 211 3.15 7.71 -11.06
N LEU A 212 1.88 7.92 -10.70
CA LEU A 212 0.96 8.73 -11.48
C LEU A 212 1.43 10.19 -11.59
N ASP A 213 1.83 10.80 -10.48
CA ASP A 213 2.32 12.19 -10.49
C ASP A 213 3.62 12.34 -11.28
N TRP A 214 4.53 11.35 -11.20
CA TRP A 214 5.71 11.31 -12.06
C TRP A 214 5.35 11.16 -13.55
N ALA A 215 4.41 10.28 -13.88
CA ALA A 215 3.98 10.05 -15.25
C ALA A 215 3.24 11.25 -15.85
N GLU A 216 2.53 12.03 -15.03
CA GLU A 216 1.86 13.28 -15.40
C GLU A 216 2.79 14.50 -15.47
N GLY A 217 4.06 14.36 -15.06
CA GLY A 217 5.02 15.46 -15.11
C GLY A 217 4.99 16.39 -13.90
N LYS A 218 4.30 16.02 -12.81
CA LYS A 218 4.08 16.89 -11.64
C LYS A 218 5.26 16.91 -10.68
N THR A 219 5.80 15.75 -10.33
CA THR A 219 6.88 15.61 -9.33
C THR A 219 7.96 14.63 -9.79
N ASN A 220 9.12 14.66 -9.13
CA ASN A 220 10.23 13.70 -9.30
C ASN A 220 10.73 13.52 -10.75
N GLN A 221 10.69 14.59 -11.55
CA GLN A 221 11.10 14.59 -12.96
C GLN A 221 12.62 14.47 -13.16
N ASP A 222 13.40 14.54 -12.09
CA ASP A 222 14.82 14.20 -12.04
C ASP A 222 15.08 12.73 -12.38
N ILE A 223 14.09 11.85 -12.15
CA ILE A 223 14.13 10.42 -12.44
C ILE A 223 13.69 10.18 -13.89
N ASP A 224 14.52 9.48 -14.66
CA ASP A 224 14.27 9.19 -16.07
C ASP A 224 13.36 7.97 -16.24
N PHE A 225 13.56 6.93 -15.42
CA PHE A 225 12.77 5.69 -15.46
C PHE A 225 12.32 5.23 -14.07
N ILE A 226 11.03 4.88 -13.95
CA ILE A 226 10.45 4.20 -12.78
C ILE A 226 9.92 2.83 -13.21
N PHE A 227 10.43 1.77 -12.58
CA PHE A 227 10.02 0.39 -12.81
C PHE A 227 9.33 -0.18 -11.56
N PRO A 228 7.98 -0.13 -11.50
CA PRO A 228 7.22 -0.76 -10.42
C PRO A 228 7.13 -2.27 -10.62
N LEU A 229 7.76 -3.03 -9.73
CA LEU A 229 7.80 -4.49 -9.71
C LEU A 229 7.08 -4.99 -8.46
N LEU A 230 5.93 -5.61 -8.66
CA LEU A 230 5.11 -6.10 -7.57
C LEU A 230 5.58 -7.50 -7.18
N PHE A 231 5.91 -7.75 -5.91
CA PHE A 231 6.38 -9.09 -5.49
C PHE A 231 5.34 -10.18 -5.80
N ARG A 232 4.04 -9.87 -5.69
CA ARG A 232 2.99 -10.79 -6.15
C ARG A 232 3.11 -11.19 -7.61
N GLU A 233 3.50 -10.27 -8.49
CA GLU A 233 3.65 -10.53 -9.92
C GLU A 233 4.95 -11.30 -10.18
N LEU A 234 6.04 -10.97 -9.46
CA LEU A 234 7.34 -11.64 -9.57
C LEU A 234 7.29 -13.12 -9.18
N ASN A 235 6.44 -13.47 -8.20
CA ASN A 235 6.27 -14.86 -7.79
C ASN A 235 5.89 -15.81 -8.94
N SER A 236 5.23 -15.30 -9.99
CA SER A 236 4.77 -16.10 -11.13
C SER A 236 5.89 -16.54 -12.07
N ILE A 237 7.07 -15.93 -11.97
CA ILE A 237 8.23 -16.23 -12.83
C ILE A 237 9.46 -16.69 -12.01
N LYS A 238 9.28 -16.98 -10.73
CA LYS A 238 10.37 -17.31 -9.79
C LYS A 238 11.21 -18.55 -10.17
N ASP A 239 10.64 -19.48 -10.93
CA ASP A 239 11.27 -20.75 -11.29
C ASP A 239 12.16 -20.68 -12.55
N LYS A 240 12.26 -19.49 -13.16
CA LYS A 240 13.09 -19.24 -14.35
C LYS A 240 14.18 -18.21 -14.03
N ASN A 241 15.29 -18.31 -14.77
CA ASN A 241 16.38 -17.35 -14.67
C ASN A 241 16.18 -16.20 -15.67
N TYR A 242 16.39 -14.98 -15.19
CA TYR A 242 16.28 -13.75 -15.97
C TYR A 242 17.50 -12.87 -15.76
N SER A 243 17.87 -12.15 -16.79
CA SER A 243 18.68 -10.93 -16.63
C SER A 243 17.79 -9.75 -16.22
N LEU A 244 18.38 -8.65 -15.75
CA LEU A 244 17.61 -7.46 -15.37
C LEU A 244 16.84 -6.89 -16.57
N ILE A 245 17.48 -6.82 -17.72
CA ILE A 245 16.86 -6.31 -18.95
C ILE A 245 15.72 -7.22 -19.39
N GLU A 246 15.91 -8.54 -19.38
CA GLU A 246 14.82 -9.48 -19.72
C GLU A 246 13.65 -9.38 -18.74
N LEU A 247 13.92 -9.22 -17.44
CA LEU A 247 12.87 -9.00 -16.44
C LEU A 247 12.07 -7.73 -16.76
N LEU A 248 12.75 -6.64 -17.13
CA LEU A 248 12.08 -5.41 -17.52
C LEU A 248 11.27 -5.58 -18.80
N HIS A 249 11.78 -6.31 -19.79
CA HIS A 249 11.06 -6.59 -21.03
C HIS A 249 9.77 -7.39 -20.79
N VAL A 250 9.79 -8.33 -19.84
CA VAL A 250 8.61 -9.13 -19.46
C VAL A 250 7.49 -8.24 -18.91
N TYR A 251 7.80 -7.29 -18.03
CA TYR A 251 6.78 -6.46 -17.39
C TYR A 251 6.48 -5.16 -18.13
N PHE A 252 7.42 -4.66 -18.92
CA PHE A 252 7.36 -3.39 -19.62
C PHE A 252 7.80 -3.61 -21.06
N GLU A 253 6.89 -4.04 -21.93
CA GLU A 253 7.18 -4.26 -23.36
C GLU A 253 7.79 -3.02 -24.03
N ASP A 254 7.45 -1.81 -23.56
CA ASP A 254 8.07 -0.55 -24.02
C ASP A 254 9.59 -0.51 -23.80
N SER A 255 10.09 -1.24 -22.80
CA SER A 255 11.51 -1.38 -22.50
C SER A 255 12.23 -2.39 -23.39
N ALA A 256 11.53 -3.14 -24.25
CA ALA A 256 12.14 -4.14 -25.15
C ALA A 256 13.25 -3.57 -26.05
N VAL A 257 13.20 -2.27 -26.32
CA VAL A 257 14.22 -1.54 -27.10
C VAL A 257 15.46 -1.19 -26.26
N LEU A 258 15.33 -1.16 -24.93
CA LEU A 258 16.44 -0.90 -24.01
C LEU A 258 17.39 -2.08 -23.96
N GLN A 259 18.60 -1.88 -24.48
CA GLN A 259 19.75 -2.78 -24.32
C GLN A 259 20.61 -2.41 -23.11
N SER A 260 20.34 -1.23 -22.53
CA SER A 260 21.03 -0.65 -21.38
C SER A 260 20.08 0.30 -20.63
N LEU A 261 20.49 0.73 -19.44
CA LEU A 261 19.80 1.74 -18.64
C LEU A 261 20.69 2.98 -18.53
N PRO A 262 20.12 4.18 -18.34
CA PRO A 262 20.92 5.40 -18.28
C PRO A 262 21.88 5.38 -17.09
N ASP A 263 23.12 5.74 -17.38
CA ASP A 263 24.14 5.98 -16.37
C ASP A 263 23.93 7.38 -15.79
N GLY A 264 23.62 7.47 -14.51
CA GLY A 264 23.40 8.74 -13.85
C GLY A 264 22.91 8.56 -12.43
N ASP A 265 23.27 9.51 -11.58
CA ASP A 265 22.90 9.44 -10.17
C ASP A 265 21.38 9.53 -9.98
N GLY A 266 20.76 8.47 -9.46
CA GLY A 266 19.32 8.44 -9.18
C GLY A 266 18.41 8.49 -10.42
N LYS A 267 18.94 8.23 -11.61
CA LYS A 267 18.16 8.30 -12.87
C LYS A 267 17.19 7.15 -13.08
N VAL A 268 17.47 6.01 -12.46
CA VAL A 268 16.63 4.81 -12.52
C VAL A 268 16.11 4.49 -11.12
N MET A 269 14.81 4.22 -11.03
CA MET A 269 14.14 3.84 -9.79
C MET A 269 13.41 2.51 -9.95
N PHE A 270 13.63 1.62 -8.99
CA PHE A 270 12.86 0.39 -8.82
C PHE A 270 11.93 0.54 -7.61
N ILE A 271 10.66 0.21 -7.80
CA ILE A 271 9.69 0.13 -6.70
C ILE A 271 9.30 -1.33 -6.51
N PHE A 272 9.67 -1.90 -5.37
CA PHE A 272 9.28 -3.26 -4.98
C PHE A 272 8.11 -3.22 -4.02
N ASP A 273 6.90 -3.40 -4.54
CA ASP A 273 5.66 -3.33 -3.74
C ASP A 273 5.30 -4.72 -3.18
N GLY A 274 5.07 -4.81 -1.87
CA GLY A 274 4.55 -6.00 -1.19
C GLY A 274 5.58 -7.07 -0.81
N LEU A 275 6.67 -6.72 -0.13
CA LEU A 275 7.70 -7.69 0.31
C LEU A 275 7.14 -8.85 1.17
N ASP A 276 6.08 -8.60 1.92
CA ASP A 276 5.33 -9.63 2.65
C ASP A 276 4.77 -10.72 1.74
N GLU A 277 4.49 -10.39 0.47
CA GLU A 277 3.99 -11.30 -0.55
C GLU A 277 5.11 -12.08 -1.26
N CYS A 278 6.40 -11.79 -0.98
CA CYS A 278 7.54 -12.46 -1.63
C CYS A 278 7.68 -13.94 -1.21
N ARG A 279 7.76 -14.85 -2.21
CA ARG A 279 7.79 -16.32 -2.02
C ARG A 279 9.06 -17.00 -2.55
N PHE A 280 10.06 -16.24 -2.94
CA PHE A 280 11.39 -16.74 -3.31
C PHE A 280 12.42 -16.25 -2.28
N PRO A 281 13.49 -17.02 -2.03
CA PRO A 281 14.48 -16.65 -1.02
C PRO A 281 15.23 -15.37 -1.44
N LEU A 282 15.45 -14.47 -0.48
CA LEU A 282 16.35 -13.33 -0.61
C LEU A 282 17.60 -13.62 0.21
N ASP A 283 18.61 -14.22 -0.42
CA ASP A 283 19.85 -14.58 0.26
C ASP A 283 20.85 -13.41 0.31
N PHE A 284 20.96 -12.79 1.49
CA PHE A 284 21.93 -11.74 1.75
C PHE A 284 23.30 -12.26 2.19
N THR A 285 23.45 -13.56 2.44
CA THR A 285 24.73 -14.21 2.81
C THR A 285 25.56 -14.61 1.60
N GLU A 286 24.93 -14.88 0.45
CA GLU A 286 25.63 -15.24 -0.79
C GLU A 286 26.61 -14.15 -1.24
N THR A 287 27.81 -14.57 -1.65
CA THR A 287 28.90 -13.71 -2.13
C THR A 287 28.88 -13.48 -3.64
N GLU A 288 27.92 -14.05 -4.38
CA GLU A 288 27.83 -13.87 -5.83
C GLU A 288 27.55 -12.41 -6.18
N LYS A 289 28.52 -11.76 -6.85
CA LYS A 289 28.43 -10.36 -7.28
C LYS A 289 28.09 -10.28 -8.77
N LEU A 290 26.84 -9.95 -9.06
CA LEU A 290 26.40 -9.69 -10.43
C LEU A 290 26.88 -8.32 -10.88
N LYS A 291 27.77 -8.27 -11.88
CA LYS A 291 28.32 -7.00 -12.42
C LYS A 291 27.67 -6.54 -13.71
N LYS A 292 26.90 -7.39 -14.39
CA LYS A 292 26.32 -7.11 -15.71
C LYS A 292 24.80 -7.27 -15.67
N ILE A 293 24.09 -6.26 -16.17
CA ILE A 293 22.62 -6.23 -16.26
C ILE A 293 22.04 -7.31 -17.18
N ASN A 294 22.84 -7.86 -18.09
CA ASN A 294 22.45 -8.91 -19.05
C ASN A 294 22.78 -10.34 -18.57
N GLN A 295 23.35 -10.50 -17.36
CA GLN A 295 23.63 -11.81 -16.78
C GLN A 295 22.34 -12.42 -16.21
N LYS A 296 22.00 -13.63 -16.64
CA LYS A 296 20.81 -14.35 -16.14
C LYS A 296 21.10 -15.00 -14.79
N THR A 297 20.15 -14.87 -13.87
CA THR A 297 20.20 -15.49 -12.55
C THR A 297 18.78 -15.69 -12.01
N SER A 298 18.65 -16.24 -10.81
CA SER A 298 17.37 -16.32 -10.11
C SER A 298 16.85 -14.92 -9.75
N LEU A 299 15.54 -14.77 -9.56
CA LEU A 299 14.97 -13.50 -9.09
C LEU A 299 15.52 -13.10 -7.72
N GLY A 300 15.67 -14.06 -6.80
CA GLY A 300 16.22 -13.80 -5.47
C GLY A 300 17.63 -13.20 -5.53
N THR A 301 18.51 -13.80 -6.34
CA THR A 301 19.88 -13.32 -6.56
C THR A 301 19.89 -11.96 -7.27
N LEU A 302 18.98 -11.73 -8.23
CA LEU A 302 18.89 -10.44 -8.93
C LEU A 302 18.49 -9.30 -7.98
N MET A 303 17.45 -9.52 -7.17
CA MET A 303 16.92 -8.53 -6.23
C MET A 303 17.92 -8.22 -5.11
N THR A 304 18.54 -9.26 -4.53
CA THR A 304 19.58 -9.08 -3.51
C THR A 304 20.79 -8.32 -4.06
N ASN A 305 21.19 -8.55 -5.32
CA ASN A 305 22.31 -7.82 -5.93
C ASN A 305 21.97 -6.35 -6.24
N LEU A 306 20.72 -6.01 -6.58
CA LEU A 306 20.26 -4.62 -6.67
C LEU A 306 20.32 -3.94 -5.29
N ILE A 307 19.81 -4.58 -4.25
CA ILE A 307 19.77 -4.04 -2.88
C ILE A 307 21.18 -3.91 -2.27
N LYS A 308 22.08 -4.86 -2.56
CA LYS A 308 23.50 -4.86 -2.19
C LYS A 308 24.36 -3.88 -2.99
N GLU A 309 23.80 -3.18 -3.99
CA GLU A 309 24.50 -2.25 -4.89
C GLU A 309 25.56 -2.92 -5.79
N ASN A 310 25.56 -4.25 -5.90
CA ASN A 310 26.40 -4.96 -6.85
C ASN A 310 25.95 -4.67 -8.30
N LEU A 311 24.64 -4.47 -8.49
CA LEU A 311 24.00 -4.15 -9.77
C LEU A 311 23.32 -2.79 -9.68
N LEU A 312 23.63 -1.88 -10.63
CA LEU A 312 23.08 -0.51 -10.69
C LEU A 312 23.21 0.26 -9.35
N PRO A 313 24.43 0.50 -8.84
CA PRO A 313 24.64 1.15 -7.53
C PRO A 313 24.02 2.55 -7.43
N SER A 314 23.85 3.24 -8.56
CA SER A 314 23.25 4.59 -8.61
C SER A 314 21.71 4.58 -8.58
N ALA A 315 21.05 3.42 -8.65
CA ALA A 315 19.60 3.34 -8.69
C ALA A 315 18.94 3.68 -7.36
N LEU A 316 17.72 4.19 -7.44
CA LEU A 316 16.84 4.37 -6.29
C LEU A 316 16.00 3.10 -6.11
N ILE A 317 15.85 2.65 -4.87
CA ILE A 317 15.07 1.47 -4.53
C ILE A 317 14.08 1.86 -3.44
N TRP A 318 12.79 1.72 -3.74
CA TRP A 318 11.72 1.87 -2.77
C TRP A 318 11.02 0.54 -2.57
N ILE A 319 11.01 0.05 -1.34
CA ILE A 319 10.40 -1.24 -0.97
C ILE A 319 9.24 -0.96 -0.03
N THR A 320 8.08 -1.55 -0.28
CA THR A 320 6.96 -1.52 0.68
C THR A 320 6.78 -2.89 1.35
N SER A 321 6.44 -2.89 2.64
CA SER A 321 6.25 -4.13 3.39
C SER A 321 5.29 -3.97 4.55
N ARG A 322 4.68 -5.07 5.01
CA ARG A 322 4.24 -5.16 6.41
C ARG A 322 5.45 -5.28 7.35
N PRO A 323 5.36 -4.78 8.60
CA PRO A 323 6.43 -4.94 9.58
C PRO A 323 6.87 -6.41 9.76
N ALA A 324 5.92 -7.34 9.76
CA ALA A 324 6.17 -8.77 9.92
C ALA A 324 7.14 -9.38 8.88
N ALA A 325 7.27 -8.78 7.69
CA ALA A 325 8.16 -9.25 6.63
C ALA A 325 9.42 -8.38 6.46
N ALA A 326 9.59 -7.32 7.27
CA ALA A 326 10.75 -6.43 7.18
C ALA A 326 12.07 -7.17 7.43
N HIS A 327 12.05 -8.18 8.30
CA HIS A 327 13.22 -9.02 8.61
C HIS A 327 13.78 -9.80 7.41
N LYS A 328 13.04 -9.92 6.30
CA LYS A 328 13.53 -10.54 5.06
C LYS A 328 14.70 -9.75 4.43
N ILE A 329 14.87 -8.48 4.79
CA ILE A 329 15.97 -7.63 4.32
C ILE A 329 16.74 -7.11 5.55
N PRO A 330 18.06 -7.40 5.66
CA PRO A 330 18.85 -6.88 6.77
C PRO A 330 18.88 -5.35 6.80
N ARG A 331 18.81 -4.77 8.01
CA ARG A 331 18.73 -3.31 8.22
C ARG A 331 19.91 -2.55 7.59
N ASP A 332 21.09 -3.15 7.58
CA ASP A 332 22.34 -2.57 7.04
C ASP A 332 22.26 -2.24 5.54
N TYR A 333 21.35 -2.87 4.81
CA TYR A 333 21.14 -2.59 3.38
C TYR A 333 20.10 -1.50 3.11
N ILE A 334 19.46 -0.95 4.14
CA ILE A 334 18.41 0.06 4.00
C ILE A 334 18.92 1.39 4.55
N HIS A 335 18.85 2.45 3.74
CA HIS A 335 19.29 3.78 4.15
C HIS A 335 18.27 4.46 5.07
N GLN A 336 16.99 4.32 4.75
CA GLN A 336 15.90 4.93 5.49
C GLN A 336 14.73 3.97 5.64
N VAL A 337 14.14 3.94 6.83
CA VAL A 337 12.90 3.23 7.09
C VAL A 337 11.84 4.26 7.39
N THR A 338 10.68 4.13 6.76
CA THR A 338 9.54 4.99 6.99
C THR A 338 8.33 4.17 7.39
N GLU A 339 7.45 4.72 8.22
CA GLU A 339 6.19 4.10 8.62
C GLU A 339 5.01 4.92 8.10
N VAL A 340 4.10 4.26 7.39
CA VAL A 340 2.79 4.80 7.05
C VAL A 340 1.87 4.56 8.24
N ARG A 341 1.54 5.63 8.98
CA ARG A 341 0.60 5.57 10.10
C ARG A 341 -0.83 5.37 9.62
N GLY A 342 -1.23 6.10 8.58
CA GLY A 342 -2.60 6.11 8.05
C GLY A 342 -3.16 7.53 7.99
N PHE A 343 -4.44 7.70 8.32
CA PHE A 343 -5.11 9.00 8.35
C PHE A 343 -5.14 9.60 9.75
N SER A 344 -4.62 10.83 9.87
CA SER A 344 -4.96 11.78 10.94
C SER A 344 -6.44 12.18 10.84
N ASP A 345 -6.97 12.81 11.89
CA ASP A 345 -8.37 13.25 11.88
C ASP A 345 -8.69 14.22 10.74
N LYS A 346 -7.74 15.08 10.37
CA LYS A 346 -7.87 15.96 9.20
C LYS A 346 -7.98 15.17 7.89
N GLN A 347 -7.15 14.14 7.72
CA GLN A 347 -7.17 13.28 6.53
C GLN A 347 -8.44 12.40 6.48
N LYS A 348 -8.96 11.96 7.63
CA LYS A 348 -10.27 11.27 7.69
C LYS A 348 -11.37 12.16 7.11
N GLU A 349 -11.45 13.41 7.56
CA GLU A 349 -12.44 14.37 7.05
C GLU A 349 -12.26 14.66 5.56
N GLU A 350 -11.02 14.86 5.12
CA GLU A 350 -10.69 15.08 3.71
C GLU A 350 -11.14 13.90 2.84
N TYR A 351 -10.87 12.67 3.28
CA TYR A 351 -11.29 11.47 2.57
C TYR A 351 -12.80 11.43 2.36
N PHE A 352 -13.61 11.64 3.40
CA PHE A 352 -15.08 11.59 3.27
C PHE A 352 -15.64 12.74 2.42
N LYS A 353 -15.00 13.92 2.45
CA LYS A 353 -15.35 15.06 1.59
C LYS A 353 -15.03 14.81 0.12
N LYS A 354 -13.88 14.19 -0.18
CA LYS A 354 -13.49 13.77 -1.54
C LYS A 354 -14.35 12.64 -2.06
N TYR A 355 -14.64 11.66 -1.21
CA TYR A 355 -15.47 10.52 -1.56
C TYR A 355 -16.91 10.95 -1.95
N ASN A 356 -17.43 11.99 -1.29
CA ASN A 356 -18.73 12.61 -1.58
C ASN A 356 -18.56 14.05 -2.10
N ASP A 357 -17.73 14.24 -3.12
CA ASP A 357 -17.45 15.54 -3.74
C ASP A 357 -18.72 16.35 -4.07
N LYS A 358 -19.74 15.66 -4.60
CA LYS A 358 -21.03 16.22 -5.00
C LYS A 358 -22.00 16.51 -3.85
N ASP A 359 -21.80 15.92 -2.68
CA ASP A 359 -22.68 16.06 -1.52
C ASP A 359 -21.88 16.21 -0.22
N GLN A 360 -21.57 17.47 0.10
CA GLN A 360 -20.80 17.81 1.30
C GLN A 360 -21.61 17.64 2.59
N ASP A 361 -22.95 17.63 2.53
CA ASP A 361 -23.78 17.41 3.71
C ASP A 361 -23.84 15.93 4.07
N MET A 362 -23.86 15.05 3.06
CA MET A 362 -23.63 13.62 3.26
C MET A 362 -22.27 13.35 3.92
N ALA A 363 -21.19 13.98 3.44
CA ALA A 363 -19.87 13.84 4.07
C ALA A 363 -19.90 14.25 5.56
N LYS A 364 -20.51 15.40 5.89
CA LYS A 364 -20.66 15.86 7.27
C LYS A 364 -21.46 14.88 8.13
N ASN A 365 -22.56 14.36 7.61
CA ASN A 365 -23.41 13.41 8.32
C ASN A 365 -22.68 12.10 8.62
N MET A 366 -21.90 11.59 7.66
CA MET A 366 -21.07 10.40 7.84
C MET A 366 -19.98 10.62 8.89
N ILE A 367 -19.24 11.74 8.80
CA ILE A 367 -18.20 12.11 9.77
C ILE A 367 -18.82 12.23 11.17
N SER A 368 -19.94 12.93 11.30
CA SER A 368 -20.67 13.10 12.56
C SER A 368 -21.07 11.75 13.16
N HIS A 369 -21.62 10.85 12.34
CA HIS A 369 -22.00 9.50 12.80
C HIS A 369 -20.79 8.68 13.25
N ILE A 370 -19.69 8.69 12.48
CA ILE A 370 -18.46 7.97 12.83
C ILE A 370 -17.88 8.50 14.14
N LYS A 371 -17.88 9.83 14.35
CA LYS A 371 -17.39 10.45 15.60
C LYS A 371 -18.24 10.09 16.83
N LYS A 372 -19.52 9.74 16.68
CA LYS A 372 -20.36 9.23 17.80
C LYS A 372 -19.87 7.90 18.37
N SER A 373 -19.17 7.08 17.56
CA SER A 373 -18.59 5.82 18.00
C SER A 373 -17.07 5.89 17.93
N ARG A 374 -16.43 6.06 19.10
CA ARG A 374 -14.97 6.16 19.16
C ARG A 374 -14.27 4.95 18.53
N SER A 375 -14.84 3.75 18.67
CA SER A 375 -14.32 2.55 18.01
C SER A 375 -14.32 2.69 16.49
N LEU A 376 -15.42 3.14 15.88
CA LEU A 376 -15.47 3.37 14.43
C LEU A 376 -14.48 4.48 14.01
N HIS A 377 -14.43 5.57 14.76
CA HIS A 377 -13.53 6.70 14.49
C HIS A 377 -12.05 6.33 14.51
N ILE A 378 -11.64 5.48 15.46
CA ILE A 378 -10.26 4.99 15.55
C ILE A 378 -9.94 4.07 14.38
N MET A 379 -10.86 3.18 14.01
CA MET A 379 -10.62 2.26 12.89
C MET A 379 -10.47 3.00 11.55
N CYS A 380 -11.15 4.15 11.38
CA CYS A 380 -10.95 5.06 10.24
C CYS A 380 -9.54 5.70 10.17
N HIS A 381 -8.66 5.46 11.15
CA HIS A 381 -7.23 5.72 10.96
C HIS A 381 -6.64 4.91 9.80
N ILE A 382 -7.17 3.71 9.55
CA ILE A 382 -6.79 2.88 8.41
C ILE A 382 -7.73 3.19 7.23
N PRO A 383 -7.23 3.67 6.07
CA PRO A 383 -8.06 4.10 4.94
C PRO A 383 -9.06 3.07 4.43
N VAL A 384 -8.74 1.77 4.47
CA VAL A 384 -9.70 0.72 4.06
C VAL A 384 -10.99 0.75 4.90
N PHE A 385 -10.92 1.15 6.17
CA PHE A 385 -12.09 1.28 7.03
C PHE A 385 -12.90 2.54 6.72
N CYS A 386 -12.26 3.62 6.25
CA CYS A 386 -12.99 4.76 5.71
C CYS A 386 -13.80 4.34 4.48
N TRP A 387 -13.22 3.54 3.59
CA TRP A 387 -13.91 2.99 2.43
C TRP A 387 -15.08 2.06 2.82
N ILE A 388 -14.88 1.13 3.77
CA ILE A 388 -15.95 0.27 4.29
C ILE A 388 -17.08 1.12 4.90
N SER A 389 -16.73 2.09 5.74
CA SER A 389 -17.70 2.98 6.39
C SER A 389 -18.46 3.80 5.35
N ALA A 390 -17.77 4.28 4.31
CA ALA A 390 -18.40 5.03 3.25
C ALA A 390 -19.39 4.19 2.43
N THR A 391 -18.98 2.97 2.07
CA THR A 391 -19.81 2.00 1.36
C THR A 391 -21.09 1.66 2.12
N VAL A 392 -21.04 1.61 3.46
CA VAL A 392 -22.20 1.31 4.30
C VAL A 392 -23.06 2.54 4.58
N LEU A 393 -22.46 3.63 5.01
CA LEU A 393 -23.20 4.79 5.54
C LEU A 393 -23.87 5.61 4.44
N GLN A 394 -23.23 5.79 3.28
CA GLN A 394 -23.79 6.56 2.17
C GLN A 394 -25.21 6.08 1.78
N PRO A 395 -25.42 4.81 1.37
CA PRO A 395 -26.74 4.35 0.95
C PRO A 395 -27.78 4.29 2.09
N MET A 396 -27.34 4.20 3.35
CA MET A 396 -28.24 4.20 4.51
C MET A 396 -28.73 5.62 4.86
N LEU A 397 -27.87 6.62 4.67
CA LEU A 397 -28.22 8.03 4.86
C LEU A 397 -29.07 8.55 3.69
N ASP A 398 -28.80 8.08 2.46
CA ASP A 398 -29.55 8.48 1.26
C ASP A 398 -31.02 8.04 1.27
N LYS A 399 -31.31 6.86 1.81
CA LYS A 399 -32.62 6.21 1.62
C LYS A 399 -33.68 6.60 2.66
N ASP A 400 -33.40 7.59 3.51
CA ASP A 400 -34.25 7.97 4.66
C ASP A 400 -34.79 6.73 5.40
N THR A 401 -33.94 5.70 5.49
CA THR A 401 -34.35 4.37 5.95
C THR A 401 -34.58 4.42 7.45
N SER A 402 -35.71 3.88 7.92
CA SER A 402 -35.99 3.69 9.36
C SER A 402 -35.03 2.71 10.07
N LYS A 403 -33.99 2.22 9.38
CA LYS A 403 -32.98 1.31 9.93
C LYS A 403 -31.96 2.12 10.73
N GLU A 404 -31.70 1.71 11.98
CA GLU A 404 -30.66 2.26 12.84
C GLU A 404 -29.27 2.11 12.19
N LEU A 405 -28.50 3.20 12.15
CA LEU A 405 -27.12 3.18 11.64
C LEU A 405 -26.22 2.34 12.55
N PRO A 406 -25.24 1.61 11.99
CA PRO A 406 -24.34 0.79 12.80
C PRO A 406 -23.50 1.65 13.74
N THR A 407 -23.53 1.34 15.03
CA THR A 407 -22.75 2.01 16.09
C THR A 407 -21.56 1.17 16.59
N THR A 408 -21.54 -0.12 16.28
CA THR A 408 -20.48 -1.07 16.62
C THR A 408 -19.73 -1.54 15.37
N LEU A 409 -18.50 -2.03 15.54
CA LEU A 409 -17.73 -2.59 14.42
C LEU A 409 -18.42 -3.81 13.84
N THR A 410 -18.94 -4.70 14.68
CA THR A 410 -19.67 -5.89 14.20
C THR A 410 -20.89 -5.49 13.36
N GLY A 411 -21.63 -4.48 13.80
CA GLY A 411 -22.77 -3.96 13.03
C GLY A 411 -22.34 -3.40 11.68
N MET A 412 -21.25 -2.61 11.65
CA MET A 412 -20.69 -2.03 10.42
C MET A 412 -20.27 -3.12 9.43
N TYR A 413 -19.56 -4.14 9.90
CA TYR A 413 -19.08 -5.26 9.07
C TYR A 413 -20.23 -6.16 8.59
N THR A 414 -21.25 -6.38 9.41
CA THR A 414 -22.43 -7.15 8.99
C THR A 414 -23.17 -6.41 7.86
N GLN A 415 -23.37 -5.10 8.00
CA GLN A 415 -23.97 -4.27 6.96
C GLN A 415 -23.12 -4.23 5.69
N PHE A 416 -21.80 -4.14 5.82
CA PHE A 416 -20.88 -4.21 4.70
C PHE A 416 -21.06 -5.52 3.92
N LEU A 417 -21.12 -6.68 4.59
CA LEU A 417 -21.40 -7.95 3.89
C LEU A 417 -22.77 -7.96 3.21
N ILE A 418 -23.81 -7.42 3.85
CA ILE A 418 -25.15 -7.31 3.26
C ILE A 418 -25.09 -6.49 1.96
N PHE A 419 -24.42 -5.34 1.99
CA PHE A 419 -24.22 -4.50 0.82
C PHE A 419 -23.50 -5.26 -0.30
N GLN A 420 -22.41 -5.97 0.02
CA GLN A 420 -21.66 -6.74 -0.96
C GLN A 420 -22.47 -7.89 -1.58
N ILE A 421 -23.29 -8.59 -0.79
CA ILE A 421 -24.25 -9.59 -1.31
C ILE A 421 -25.26 -8.95 -2.24
N ASN A 422 -25.85 -7.81 -1.86
CA ASN A 422 -26.87 -7.16 -2.66
C ASN A 422 -26.30 -6.69 -4.01
N GLN A 423 -25.11 -6.11 -4.00
CA GLN A 423 -24.37 -5.75 -5.22
C GLN A 423 -24.09 -6.97 -6.12
N MET A 424 -23.75 -8.13 -5.53
CA MET A 424 -23.59 -9.37 -6.30
C MET A 424 -24.91 -9.85 -6.92
N LYS A 425 -26.02 -9.78 -6.17
CA LYS A 425 -27.35 -10.17 -6.64
C LYS A 425 -27.78 -9.29 -7.82
N GLU A 426 -27.58 -7.97 -7.72
CA GLU A 426 -27.91 -7.03 -8.79
C GLU A 426 -27.08 -7.28 -10.06
N LYS A 427 -25.77 -7.49 -9.93
CA LYS A 427 -24.87 -7.73 -11.07
C LYS A 427 -25.13 -9.04 -11.83
N LYS A 428 -25.63 -10.08 -11.16
CA LYS A 428 -25.95 -11.38 -11.80
C LYS A 428 -27.31 -11.38 -12.53
N GLY A 429 -28.17 -10.38 -12.30
CA GLY A 429 -29.49 -10.23 -12.92
C GLY A 429 -30.53 -11.22 -12.36
N ALA A 430 -31.76 -10.74 -12.16
CA ALA A 430 -32.85 -11.51 -11.53
C ALA A 430 -33.20 -12.85 -12.24
N LYS A 431 -33.00 -12.93 -13.57
CA LYS A 431 -33.29 -14.13 -14.37
C LYS A 431 -32.29 -15.28 -14.18
N ASN A 432 -31.06 -15.00 -13.76
CA ASN A 432 -30.06 -16.05 -13.51
C ASN A 432 -30.18 -16.61 -12.08
N ILE A 433 -30.61 -15.80 -11.11
CA ILE A 433 -30.75 -16.19 -9.69
C ILE A 433 -31.80 -17.30 -9.50
N SER A 434 -32.88 -17.32 -10.28
CA SER A 434 -33.91 -18.36 -10.21
C SER A 434 -33.48 -19.71 -10.82
N ARG A 435 -32.41 -19.73 -11.64
CA ARG A 435 -31.82 -20.93 -12.27
C ARG A 435 -30.60 -21.47 -11.54
N MET A 436 -30.10 -20.79 -10.52
CA MET A 436 -28.93 -21.22 -9.75
C MET A 436 -29.23 -22.45 -8.89
N LYS A 437 -28.29 -23.40 -8.81
CA LYS A 437 -28.42 -24.50 -7.86
C LYS A 437 -28.40 -23.91 -6.45
N LYS A 438 -28.99 -24.60 -5.47
CA LYS A 438 -29.00 -24.16 -4.05
C LYS A 438 -27.58 -23.86 -3.52
N GLN A 439 -26.57 -24.51 -4.12
CA GLN A 439 -25.15 -24.39 -3.81
C GLN A 439 -24.49 -23.09 -4.29
N ASP A 440 -25.13 -22.35 -5.22
CA ASP A 440 -24.53 -21.18 -5.88
C ASP A 440 -25.14 -19.85 -5.37
N LYS A 441 -26.10 -19.93 -4.43
CA LYS A 441 -26.69 -18.74 -3.78
C LYS A 441 -25.60 -17.94 -3.08
N ALA A 442 -25.67 -16.60 -3.19
CA ALA A 442 -24.71 -15.68 -2.55
C ALA A 442 -24.54 -15.91 -1.04
N GLU A 443 -25.61 -16.35 -0.37
CA GLU A 443 -25.61 -16.75 1.06
C GLU A 443 -24.67 -17.94 1.33
N ASN A 444 -24.63 -18.93 0.44
CA ASN A 444 -23.75 -20.09 0.58
C ASN A 444 -22.28 -19.73 0.31
N ILE A 445 -22.04 -18.74 -0.55
CA ILE A 445 -20.70 -18.21 -0.81
C ILE A 445 -20.12 -17.59 0.48
N ILE A 446 -20.89 -16.78 1.22
CA ILE A 446 -20.42 -16.22 2.50
C ILE A 446 -20.09 -17.31 3.52
N VAL A 447 -20.90 -18.37 3.62
CA VAL A 447 -20.62 -19.48 4.56
C VAL A 447 -19.31 -20.17 4.22
N LYS A 448 -19.05 -20.42 2.94
CA LYS A 448 -17.79 -21.02 2.46
C LYS A 448 -16.60 -20.07 2.65
N LEU A 449 -16.77 -18.78 2.37
CA LEU A 449 -15.74 -17.76 2.61
C LEU A 449 -15.44 -17.61 4.11
N GLY A 450 -16.45 -17.76 4.99
CA GLY A 450 -16.24 -17.80 6.43
C GLY A 450 -15.40 -19.00 6.86
N LYS A 451 -15.64 -20.19 6.28
CA LYS A 451 -14.81 -21.38 6.51
C LYS A 451 -13.37 -21.13 6.07
N LEU A 452 -13.18 -20.60 4.86
CA LEU A 452 -11.86 -20.25 4.32
C LEU A 452 -11.15 -19.23 5.21
N ALA A 453 -11.83 -18.15 5.60
CA ALA A 453 -11.29 -17.11 6.45
C ALA A 453 -10.79 -17.66 7.78
N PHE A 454 -11.57 -18.56 8.38
CA PHE A 454 -11.21 -19.25 9.61
C PHE A 454 -9.99 -20.15 9.45
N CYS A 455 -9.98 -21.04 8.46
CA CYS A 455 -8.85 -21.93 8.20
C CYS A 455 -7.55 -21.15 7.92
N GLN A 456 -7.62 -20.07 7.14
CA GLN A 456 -6.44 -19.27 6.83
C GLN A 456 -6.01 -18.39 8.01
N LEU A 457 -6.93 -17.90 8.84
CA LEU A 457 -6.59 -17.16 10.06
C LEU A 457 -5.77 -18.03 11.02
N GLU A 458 -6.14 -19.30 11.19
CA GLU A 458 -5.39 -20.23 12.05
C GLU A 458 -4.04 -20.65 11.48
N LYS A 459 -3.93 -20.75 10.15
CA LYS A 459 -2.64 -20.95 9.48
C LYS A 459 -1.76 -19.69 9.52
N GLY A 460 -2.29 -18.52 9.92
CA GLY A 460 -1.60 -17.23 9.84
C GLY A 460 -1.41 -16.73 8.40
N ASN A 461 -2.21 -17.25 7.46
CA ASN A 461 -2.09 -16.97 6.03
C ASN A 461 -2.99 -15.80 5.61
N LEU A 462 -2.41 -14.81 4.94
CA LEU A 462 -3.11 -13.67 4.34
C LEU A 462 -3.40 -13.89 2.85
N ILE A 463 -2.53 -14.68 2.21
CA ILE A 463 -2.65 -15.07 0.81
C ILE A 463 -2.84 -16.58 0.75
N PHE A 464 -3.79 -17.00 -0.05
CA PHE A 464 -4.19 -18.39 -0.22
C PHE A 464 -4.43 -18.68 -1.70
N TYR A 465 -4.56 -19.95 -2.04
CA TYR A 465 -4.56 -20.41 -3.42
C TYR A 465 -5.79 -21.22 -3.76
N GLU A 466 -5.94 -21.57 -5.03
CA GLU A 466 -7.06 -22.36 -5.52
C GLU A 466 -7.26 -23.68 -4.75
N GLU A 467 -6.19 -24.32 -4.28
CA GLU A 467 -6.28 -25.52 -3.44
C GLU A 467 -6.99 -25.24 -2.11
N ASP A 468 -6.66 -24.13 -1.45
CA ASP A 468 -7.30 -23.70 -0.19
C ASP A 468 -8.80 -23.40 -0.43
N LEU A 469 -9.13 -22.81 -1.59
CA LEU A 469 -10.52 -22.55 -1.98
C LEU A 469 -11.31 -23.85 -2.19
N ARG A 470 -10.71 -24.81 -2.92
CA ARG A 470 -11.31 -26.13 -3.18
C ARG A 470 -11.52 -26.92 -1.89
N GLU A 471 -10.57 -26.86 -0.95
CA GLU A 471 -10.70 -27.48 0.39
C GLU A 471 -11.92 -26.91 1.17
N CYS A 472 -12.23 -25.63 0.95
CA CYS A 472 -13.39 -24.96 1.53
C CYS A 472 -14.67 -25.11 0.69
N GLY A 473 -14.63 -25.88 -0.41
CA GLY A 473 -15.75 -26.13 -1.30
C GLY A 473 -16.14 -24.94 -2.18
N ILE A 474 -15.20 -24.02 -2.42
CA ILE A 474 -15.38 -22.84 -3.29
C ILE A 474 -14.88 -23.20 -4.69
N ASP A 475 -15.73 -23.03 -5.70
CA ASP A 475 -15.39 -23.26 -7.11
C ASP A 475 -14.88 -21.96 -7.75
N VAL A 476 -13.64 -21.99 -8.24
CA VAL A 476 -12.96 -20.86 -8.90
C VAL A 476 -13.58 -20.56 -10.28
N SER A 477 -14.15 -21.56 -10.95
CA SER A 477 -14.62 -21.45 -12.33
C SER A 477 -15.90 -20.61 -12.51
N GLU A 478 -16.66 -20.32 -11.44
CA GLU A 478 -17.96 -19.64 -11.52
C GLU A 478 -17.96 -18.18 -11.02
N GLY A 479 -16.77 -17.59 -10.82
CA GLY A 479 -16.66 -16.23 -10.27
C GLY A 479 -17.29 -16.07 -8.87
N SER A 480 -17.45 -17.18 -8.15
CA SER A 480 -18.00 -17.23 -6.79
C SER A 480 -17.13 -16.48 -5.79
N VAL A 481 -15.82 -16.38 -6.08
CA VAL A 481 -14.82 -15.70 -5.25
C VAL A 481 -14.94 -14.18 -5.33
N TYR A 482 -15.51 -13.62 -6.42
CA TYR A 482 -15.64 -12.17 -6.65
C TYR A 482 -16.82 -11.56 -5.88
N SER A 483 -16.76 -11.75 -4.57
CA SER A 483 -17.76 -11.36 -3.60
C SER A 483 -17.60 -9.94 -3.09
N GLY A 484 -16.63 -9.21 -3.66
CA GLY A 484 -16.24 -7.93 -3.15
C GLY A 484 -15.58 -7.95 -1.75
N VAL A 485 -15.43 -9.12 -1.14
CA VAL A 485 -14.78 -9.30 0.17
C VAL A 485 -13.55 -10.19 0.06
N CYS A 486 -13.57 -11.09 -0.92
CA CYS A 486 -12.40 -11.83 -1.40
C CYS A 486 -12.01 -11.27 -2.77
N THR A 487 -10.74 -10.95 -2.93
CA THR A 487 -10.14 -10.44 -4.16
C THR A 487 -9.19 -11.47 -4.74
N GLN A 488 -9.29 -11.68 -6.05
CA GLN A 488 -8.23 -12.33 -6.79
C GLN A 488 -7.07 -11.34 -6.91
N ILE A 489 -5.89 -11.74 -6.45
CA ILE A 489 -4.70 -10.90 -6.44
C ILE A 489 -3.99 -10.96 -7.81
N PHE A 490 -4.12 -12.08 -8.53
CA PHE A 490 -3.49 -12.30 -9.83
C PHE A 490 -4.42 -13.05 -10.78
N SER A 491 -4.61 -12.55 -12.00
CA SER A 491 -5.19 -13.28 -13.14
C SER A 491 -4.29 -13.11 -14.37
N GLN A 492 -3.95 -14.21 -15.03
CA GLN A 492 -2.97 -14.35 -16.10
C GLN A 492 -3.17 -13.38 -17.29
N GLU A 493 -2.08 -12.76 -17.76
CA GLU A 493 -1.90 -12.36 -19.16
C GLU A 493 -0.76 -13.22 -19.76
N GLN A 494 -1.11 -14.00 -20.78
CA GLN A 494 -0.29 -14.80 -21.70
C GLN A 494 0.85 -15.72 -21.14
N GLY A 495 0.58 -17.04 -21.04
CA GLY A 495 1.48 -18.04 -21.66
C GLY A 495 2.17 -19.14 -20.83
N VAL A 496 2.13 -19.18 -19.48
CA VAL A 496 2.74 -20.29 -18.70
C VAL A 496 1.90 -20.59 -17.42
N SER A 497 1.69 -21.88 -17.13
CA SER A 497 0.92 -22.48 -16.00
C SER A 497 1.55 -22.21 -14.62
N GLU A 498 0.88 -22.19 -13.45
CA GLU A 498 -0.52 -21.95 -12.99
C GLU A 498 -0.45 -21.83 -11.46
N THR A 499 -0.70 -20.65 -10.87
CA THR A 499 -1.29 -20.60 -9.51
C THR A 499 -1.99 -19.26 -9.29
N VAL A 500 -3.33 -19.29 -9.22
CA VAL A 500 -4.14 -18.10 -8.92
C VAL A 500 -4.10 -17.87 -7.41
N ALA A 501 -3.62 -16.69 -7.01
CA ALA A 501 -3.58 -16.28 -5.61
C ALA A 501 -4.78 -15.38 -5.26
N PHE A 502 -5.27 -15.54 -4.04
CA PHE A 502 -6.42 -14.84 -3.49
C PHE A 502 -6.10 -14.29 -2.10
N SER A 503 -6.76 -13.20 -1.73
CA SER A 503 -6.75 -12.63 -0.38
C SER A 503 -8.12 -12.06 -0.06
N PHE A 504 -8.38 -11.87 1.24
CA PHE A 504 -9.44 -10.95 1.65
C PHE A 504 -8.96 -9.51 1.46
N VAL A 505 -9.92 -8.60 1.23
CA VAL A 505 -9.65 -7.18 1.01
C VAL A 505 -8.87 -6.52 2.15
N HIS A 506 -9.02 -7.07 3.37
CA HIS A 506 -8.26 -6.70 4.55
C HIS A 506 -8.33 -7.83 5.59
N LEU A 507 -7.34 -7.91 6.50
CA LEU A 507 -7.31 -8.89 7.60
C LEU A 507 -8.55 -8.81 8.48
N SER A 508 -9.06 -7.61 8.76
CA SER A 508 -10.30 -7.46 9.54
C SER A 508 -11.54 -8.07 8.88
N VAL A 509 -11.59 -8.13 7.55
CA VAL A 509 -12.68 -8.83 6.84
C VAL A 509 -12.53 -10.34 6.98
N GLN A 510 -11.30 -10.85 6.96
CA GLN A 510 -10.99 -12.25 7.25
C GLN A 510 -11.38 -12.61 8.70
N GLU A 511 -10.97 -11.82 9.70
CA GLU A 511 -11.32 -12.05 11.11
C GLU A 511 -12.84 -11.99 11.34
N PHE A 512 -13.54 -11.05 10.69
CA PHE A 512 -14.99 -10.97 10.77
C PHE A 512 -15.68 -12.21 10.18
N LEU A 513 -15.29 -12.63 8.97
CA LEU A 513 -15.84 -13.82 8.32
C LEU A 513 -15.55 -15.10 9.11
N ALA A 514 -14.35 -15.18 9.72
CA ALA A 514 -14.00 -16.25 10.63
C ALA A 514 -14.91 -16.26 11.87
N ALA A 515 -15.18 -15.09 12.48
CA ALA A 515 -16.10 -14.97 13.61
C ALA A 515 -17.53 -15.39 13.24
N VAL A 516 -18.02 -15.01 12.05
CA VAL A 516 -19.31 -15.47 11.52
C VAL A 516 -19.33 -16.99 11.38
N HIS A 517 -18.28 -17.60 10.82
CA HIS A 517 -18.19 -19.05 10.68
C HIS A 517 -18.23 -19.78 12.03
N VAL A 518 -17.45 -19.32 13.00
CA VAL A 518 -17.39 -19.88 14.35
C VAL A 518 -18.74 -19.73 15.06
N TYR A 519 -19.35 -18.55 14.98
CA TYR A 519 -20.67 -18.29 15.56
C TYR A 519 -21.75 -19.24 14.98
N LEU A 520 -21.83 -19.36 13.66
CA LEU A 520 -22.81 -20.24 12.99
C LEU A 520 -22.56 -21.72 13.31
N SER A 521 -21.29 -22.13 13.38
CA SER A 521 -20.89 -23.50 13.71
C SER A 521 -21.33 -23.89 15.13
N HIS A 522 -21.08 -23.02 16.12
CA HIS A 522 -21.52 -23.23 17.49
C HIS A 522 -23.05 -23.32 17.60
N ARG A 523 -23.78 -22.44 16.88
CA ARG A 523 -25.25 -22.40 16.90
C ARG A 523 -25.91 -23.63 16.28
N ASN A 524 -25.32 -24.20 15.24
CA ASN A 524 -25.94 -25.27 14.47
C ASN A 524 -25.72 -26.68 15.04
N LYS A 525 -24.72 -26.93 15.90
CA LYS A 525 -24.39 -28.18 16.62
C LYS A 525 -24.42 -29.53 15.86
N LYS A 526 -24.93 -29.60 14.62
CA LYS A 526 -25.34 -30.81 13.89
C LYS A 526 -24.89 -30.86 12.42
N ASN A 527 -24.16 -29.86 11.92
CA ASN A 527 -23.74 -29.86 10.52
C ASN A 527 -22.33 -29.32 10.33
N PRO A 528 -21.28 -30.10 10.63
CA PRO A 528 -19.95 -29.78 10.16
C PRO A 528 -19.95 -30.05 8.66
N LEU A 529 -19.86 -29.01 7.83
CA LEU A 529 -19.51 -29.20 6.43
C LEU A 529 -18.08 -29.79 6.37
N HIS A 530 -18.04 -31.13 6.34
CA HIS A 530 -16.91 -32.06 6.28
C HIS A 530 -15.95 -32.10 7.49
N PRO A 531 -15.99 -33.18 8.31
CA PRO A 531 -15.06 -33.45 9.40
C PRO A 531 -13.87 -34.30 8.94
N SER A 532 -13.03 -33.77 8.05
CA SER A 532 -11.85 -34.52 7.58
C SER A 532 -10.66 -33.60 7.35
N THR A 533 -10.08 -33.09 8.45
CA THR A 533 -8.61 -32.94 8.70
C THR A 533 -8.34 -32.05 9.93
N VAL A 534 -9.31 -31.26 10.40
CA VAL A 534 -9.04 -30.18 11.36
C VAL A 534 -9.66 -30.43 12.75
N VAL A 535 -9.26 -31.54 13.38
CA VAL A 535 -9.81 -32.05 14.65
C VAL A 535 -9.41 -31.20 15.87
N ASN A 536 -8.33 -30.43 15.79
CA ASN A 536 -7.81 -29.69 16.96
C ASN A 536 -8.46 -28.34 17.21
N ILE A 537 -9.21 -27.80 16.25
CA ILE A 537 -9.36 -26.36 16.22
C ILE A 537 -10.04 -25.84 17.47
N PHE A 538 -11.08 -26.48 18.01
CA PHE A 538 -11.73 -25.87 19.17
C PHE A 538 -12.74 -26.78 19.91
N LYS A 539 -12.26 -27.53 20.91
CA LYS A 539 -13.08 -28.35 21.83
C LYS A 539 -14.25 -27.58 22.46
N TRP A 540 -14.09 -26.27 22.68
CA TRP A 540 -15.12 -25.37 23.19
C TRP A 540 -16.35 -25.15 22.28
N LEU A 541 -16.29 -25.43 20.96
CA LEU A 541 -17.43 -25.26 20.05
C LEU A 541 -18.66 -26.08 20.46
N PHE A 542 -18.43 -27.21 21.14
CA PHE A 542 -19.48 -28.10 21.63
C PHE A 542 -19.95 -27.81 23.07
N LYS A 543 -19.38 -26.79 23.73
CA LYS A 543 -19.76 -26.41 25.10
C LYS A 543 -21.15 -25.77 25.16
N SER A 544 -21.62 -25.49 26.38
CA SER A 544 -22.72 -24.55 26.59
C SER A 544 -22.34 -23.17 26.01
N THR A 545 -23.33 -22.31 25.75
CA THR A 545 -23.06 -20.97 25.20
C THR A 545 -22.17 -20.12 26.12
N GLU A 546 -22.38 -20.19 27.43
CA GLU A 546 -21.58 -19.44 28.41
C GLU A 546 -20.11 -19.90 28.37
N ALA A 547 -19.89 -21.20 28.55
CA ALA A 547 -18.56 -21.78 28.52
C ALA A 547 -17.90 -21.69 27.14
N PHE A 548 -18.70 -21.51 26.07
CA PHE A 548 -18.19 -21.10 24.77
C PHE A 548 -17.59 -19.68 24.89
N TYR A 549 -18.36 -18.63 25.11
CA TYR A 549 -17.78 -17.27 25.13
C TYR A 549 -16.63 -17.09 26.14
N GLU A 550 -16.69 -17.73 27.31
CA GLU A 550 -15.58 -17.74 28.28
C GLU A 550 -14.28 -18.32 27.68
N SER A 551 -14.36 -19.44 26.98
CA SER A 551 -13.18 -20.03 26.32
C SER A 551 -12.65 -19.17 25.17
N ALA A 552 -13.51 -18.38 24.50
CA ALA A 552 -13.08 -17.41 23.50
C ALA A 552 -12.19 -16.35 24.12
N ILE A 553 -12.67 -15.81 25.24
CA ILE A 553 -12.05 -14.72 25.99
C ILE A 553 -10.69 -15.19 26.49
N ASP A 554 -10.64 -16.37 27.11
CA ASP A 554 -9.38 -16.93 27.63
C ASP A 554 -8.34 -17.14 26.52
N LYS A 555 -8.73 -17.74 25.39
CA LYS A 555 -7.78 -17.95 24.28
C LYS A 555 -7.30 -16.66 23.62
N ALA A 556 -8.15 -15.63 23.57
CA ALA A 556 -7.71 -14.31 23.09
C ALA A 556 -6.73 -13.65 24.08
N LEU A 557 -6.91 -13.85 25.39
CA LEU A 557 -5.99 -13.36 26.41
C LEU A 557 -4.65 -14.12 26.41
N GLU A 558 -4.64 -15.40 26.05
CA GLU A 558 -3.42 -16.21 25.84
C GLU A 558 -2.60 -15.78 24.61
N SER A 559 -3.20 -14.99 23.70
CA SER A 559 -2.52 -14.49 22.50
C SER A 559 -1.54 -13.37 22.84
N GLU A 560 -0.24 -13.67 22.83
CA GLU A 560 0.82 -12.71 23.15
C GLU A 560 0.81 -11.46 22.25
N ASN A 561 0.55 -11.65 20.95
CA ASN A 561 0.52 -10.55 19.96
C ASN A 561 -0.89 -9.97 19.72
N GLY A 562 -1.95 -10.57 20.29
CA GLY A 562 -3.34 -10.13 20.09
C GLY A 562 -3.95 -10.42 18.73
N HIS A 563 -3.46 -11.40 17.99
CA HIS A 563 -4.02 -11.81 16.69
C HIS A 563 -5.47 -12.33 16.73
N LEU A 564 -6.04 -12.55 17.93
CA LEU A 564 -7.44 -12.96 18.11
C LEU A 564 -8.32 -11.83 18.67
N ASP A 565 -7.79 -10.64 18.90
CA ASP A 565 -8.48 -9.57 19.59
C ASP A 565 -9.68 -9.06 18.80
N LEU A 566 -9.48 -8.74 17.51
CA LEU A 566 -10.56 -8.25 16.66
C LEU A 566 -11.54 -9.39 16.31
N PHE A 567 -11.05 -10.60 16.09
CA PHE A 567 -11.90 -11.79 16.00
C PHE A 567 -12.82 -11.94 17.22
N LEU A 568 -12.31 -11.79 18.45
CA LEU A 568 -13.10 -11.88 19.68
C LEU A 568 -14.18 -10.80 19.74
N ARG A 569 -13.82 -9.55 19.42
CA ARG A 569 -14.77 -8.41 19.36
C ARG A 569 -15.95 -8.74 18.45
N PHE A 570 -15.67 -9.23 17.24
CA PHE A 570 -16.70 -9.65 16.29
C PHE A 570 -17.54 -10.81 16.81
N LEU A 571 -16.90 -11.84 17.37
CA LEU A 571 -17.61 -13.02 17.88
C LEU A 571 -18.59 -12.66 18.99
N LEU A 572 -18.17 -11.80 19.93
CA LEU A 572 -19.02 -11.29 21.00
C LEU A 572 -20.10 -10.35 20.45
N GLY A 573 -19.77 -9.44 19.53
CA GLY A 573 -20.76 -8.57 18.91
C GLY A 573 -21.86 -9.34 18.17
N LEU A 574 -21.55 -10.47 17.52
CA LEU A 574 -22.53 -11.33 16.85
C LEU A 574 -23.53 -11.99 17.82
N SER A 575 -23.22 -12.01 19.12
CA SER A 575 -24.12 -12.50 20.15
C SER A 575 -25.31 -11.56 20.42
N LEU A 576 -25.19 -10.26 20.09
CA LEU A 576 -26.28 -9.29 20.25
C LEU A 576 -27.45 -9.57 19.31
N GLU A 577 -28.67 -9.42 19.82
CA GLU A 577 -29.88 -9.67 19.04
C GLU A 577 -29.98 -8.76 17.79
N SER A 578 -29.57 -7.49 17.89
CA SER A 578 -29.52 -6.56 16.76
C SER A 578 -28.65 -7.09 15.61
N ASN A 579 -27.44 -7.56 15.92
CA ASN A 579 -26.52 -8.14 14.93
C ASN A 579 -27.02 -9.51 14.44
N GLN A 580 -27.70 -10.30 15.26
CA GLN A 580 -28.36 -11.54 14.82
C GLN A 580 -29.47 -11.27 13.79
N ARG A 581 -30.25 -10.19 13.95
CA ARG A 581 -31.26 -9.78 12.96
C ARG A 581 -30.61 -9.41 11.63
N LEU A 582 -29.50 -8.68 11.66
CA LEU A 582 -28.71 -8.37 10.46
C LEU A 582 -28.11 -9.63 9.83
N LEU A 583 -27.56 -10.54 10.64
CA LEU A 583 -27.03 -11.80 10.15
C LEU A 583 -28.14 -12.68 9.53
N LYS A 584 -29.38 -12.59 10.02
CA LYS A 584 -30.53 -13.25 9.40
C LYS A 584 -30.93 -12.60 8.06
N GLU A 585 -30.79 -11.28 7.91
CA GLU A 585 -30.91 -10.60 6.60
C GLU A 585 -29.83 -11.10 5.62
N LEU A 586 -28.61 -11.31 6.11
CA LEU A 586 -27.50 -11.87 5.34
C LEU A 586 -27.70 -13.36 5.01
N LEU A 587 -28.21 -14.15 5.95
CA LEU A 587 -28.36 -15.61 5.92
C LEU A 587 -29.74 -16.01 6.48
N PRO A 588 -30.80 -16.06 5.64
CA PRO A 588 -32.19 -16.24 6.07
C PRO A 588 -32.48 -17.49 6.91
N GLN A 589 -31.66 -18.54 6.75
CA GLN A 589 -31.74 -19.79 7.50
C GLN A 589 -31.28 -19.67 8.96
N THR A 590 -30.70 -18.55 9.36
CA THR A 590 -30.16 -18.35 10.71
C THR A 590 -31.29 -18.10 11.70
N ALA A 591 -31.36 -18.90 12.77
CA ALA A 591 -32.30 -18.69 13.86
C ALA A 591 -31.80 -17.58 14.80
N ILE A 592 -32.67 -16.60 15.08
CA ILE A 592 -32.43 -15.62 16.16
C ILE A 592 -32.68 -16.34 17.47
N ARG A 593 -31.71 -16.29 18.37
CA ARG A 593 -31.79 -16.89 19.70
C ARG A 593 -31.21 -15.88 20.68
N PRO A 594 -32.08 -14.99 21.23
CA PRO A 594 -31.68 -14.03 22.25
C PRO A 594 -31.07 -14.79 23.43
N GLN A 595 -29.94 -14.31 23.93
CA GLN A 595 -29.21 -14.92 25.04
C GLN A 595 -29.02 -13.87 26.12
N SER A 596 -29.10 -14.29 27.38
CA SER A 596 -28.65 -13.44 28.48
C SER A 596 -27.13 -13.34 28.39
N LEU A 597 -26.63 -12.16 28.04
CA LEU A 597 -25.20 -11.88 27.96
C LEU A 597 -24.60 -11.48 29.32
N LYS A 598 -25.42 -11.45 30.38
CA LYS A 598 -25.01 -11.02 31.71
C LYS A 598 -23.84 -11.84 32.26
N ILE A 599 -23.83 -13.14 32.01
CA ILE A 599 -22.74 -14.03 32.46
C ILE A 599 -21.44 -13.69 31.72
N THR A 600 -21.49 -13.60 30.39
CA THR A 600 -20.33 -13.20 29.57
C THR A 600 -19.80 -11.81 29.94
N ILE A 601 -20.69 -10.83 30.15
CA ILE A 601 -20.33 -9.47 30.58
C ILE A 601 -19.66 -9.49 31.95
N ASN A 602 -20.21 -10.24 32.91
CA ASN A 602 -19.61 -10.37 34.23
C ASN A 602 -18.25 -11.06 34.16
N TYR A 603 -18.07 -12.04 33.27
CA TYR A 603 -16.79 -12.71 33.05
C TYR A 603 -15.74 -11.75 32.49
N LEU A 604 -16.09 -10.92 31.49
CA LEU A 604 -15.20 -9.86 30.98
C LEU A 604 -14.77 -8.89 32.10
N LYS A 605 -15.72 -8.46 32.94
CA LYS A 605 -15.44 -7.57 34.08
C LYS A 605 -14.59 -8.25 35.15
N ALA A 606 -14.74 -9.56 35.35
CA ALA A 606 -13.88 -10.34 36.23
C ALA A 606 -12.45 -10.40 35.66
N LYS A 607 -12.28 -10.66 34.36
CA LYS A 607 -10.98 -10.65 33.68
C LYS A 607 -10.28 -9.29 33.72
N LEU A 608 -11.03 -8.20 33.62
CA LEU A 608 -10.49 -6.85 33.82
C LEU A 608 -10.00 -6.57 35.25
N ASN A 609 -10.45 -7.36 36.24
CA ASN A 609 -9.95 -7.27 37.61
C ASN A 609 -8.71 -8.16 37.87
N GLU A 610 -8.36 -9.03 36.93
CA GLU A 610 -7.12 -9.80 36.97
C GLU A 610 -5.91 -8.93 36.55
N ASN A 611 -4.70 -9.44 36.76
CA ASN A 611 -3.47 -8.75 36.37
C ASN A 611 -3.15 -9.01 34.89
N ILE A 612 -3.87 -8.33 34.00
CA ILE A 612 -3.68 -8.39 32.54
C ILE A 612 -3.00 -7.10 32.03
N SER A 613 -2.36 -7.16 30.85
CA SER A 613 -1.69 -5.99 30.27
C SER A 613 -2.69 -4.86 29.93
N SER A 614 -2.18 -3.63 29.81
CA SER A 614 -2.98 -2.46 29.41
C SER A 614 -3.65 -2.68 28.05
N GLU A 615 -2.94 -3.29 27.12
CA GLU A 615 -3.42 -3.57 25.76
C GLU A 615 -4.54 -4.62 25.77
N ARG A 616 -4.38 -5.71 26.55
CA ARG A 616 -5.43 -6.72 26.75
C ARG A 616 -6.67 -6.10 27.40
N SER A 617 -6.47 -5.25 28.42
CA SER A 617 -7.55 -4.55 29.12
C SER A 617 -8.35 -3.68 28.16
N ILE A 618 -7.67 -2.91 27.31
CA ILE A 618 -8.28 -2.08 26.28
C ILE A 618 -9.09 -2.94 25.31
N ASN A 619 -8.58 -4.10 24.89
CA ASN A 619 -9.32 -5.03 24.03
C ASN A 619 -10.63 -5.54 24.67
N LEU A 620 -10.60 -5.91 25.96
CA LEU A 620 -11.81 -6.34 26.68
C LEU A 620 -12.83 -5.21 26.83
N LEU A 621 -12.39 -3.95 26.97
CA LEU A 621 -13.28 -2.79 26.99
C LEU A 621 -13.94 -2.55 25.62
N TYR A 622 -13.22 -2.75 24.51
CA TYR A 622 -13.87 -2.77 23.19
C TYR A 622 -14.86 -3.93 23.05
N CYS A 623 -14.59 -5.10 23.63
CA CYS A 623 -15.56 -6.19 23.66
C CYS A 623 -16.84 -5.80 24.42
N LEU A 624 -16.73 -5.08 25.53
CA LEU A 624 -17.90 -4.54 26.25
C LEU A 624 -18.67 -3.52 25.39
N ASN A 625 -17.98 -2.64 24.65
CA ASN A 625 -18.60 -1.71 23.70
C ASN A 625 -19.34 -2.45 22.57
N GLU A 626 -18.75 -3.53 22.03
CA GLU A 626 -19.42 -4.37 21.02
C GLU A 626 -20.68 -5.04 21.57
N LEU A 627 -20.73 -5.29 22.89
CA LEU A 627 -21.90 -5.79 23.62
C LEU A 627 -22.86 -4.67 24.09
N ARG A 628 -22.57 -3.40 23.78
CA ARG A 628 -23.32 -2.22 24.24
C ARG A 628 -23.44 -2.14 25.78
N ASP A 629 -22.42 -2.61 26.51
CA ASP A 629 -22.33 -2.47 27.98
C ASP A 629 -21.42 -1.29 28.34
N ASP A 630 -22.04 -0.12 28.55
CA ASP A 630 -21.32 1.10 28.94
C ASP A 630 -21.19 1.25 30.47
N SER A 631 -21.52 0.22 31.26
CA SER A 631 -21.69 0.38 32.71
C SER A 631 -20.41 0.84 33.43
N LEU A 632 -19.25 0.25 33.09
CA LEU A 632 -17.95 0.66 33.65
C LEU A 632 -17.52 2.05 33.16
N VAL A 633 -17.78 2.35 31.89
CA VAL A 633 -17.43 3.65 31.29
C VAL A 633 -18.29 4.77 31.92
N ASN A 634 -19.59 4.56 32.05
CA ASN A 634 -20.53 5.49 32.67
C ASN A 634 -20.21 5.73 34.15
N GLU A 635 -19.84 4.67 34.89
CA GLU A 635 -19.39 4.80 36.28
C GLU A 635 -18.17 5.73 36.38
N ILE A 636 -17.18 5.55 35.50
CA ILE A 636 -15.99 6.40 35.46
C ILE A 636 -16.30 7.83 35.00
N GLN A 637 -17.14 8.00 34.00
CA GLN A 637 -17.57 9.33 33.54
C GLN A 637 -18.31 10.09 34.66
N ASN A 638 -19.11 9.41 35.47
CA ASN A 638 -19.74 10.00 36.65
C ASN A 638 -18.70 10.45 37.69
N TYR A 639 -17.65 9.66 37.92
CA TYR A 639 -16.55 10.06 38.80
C TYR A 639 -15.75 11.25 38.26
N LEU A 640 -15.52 11.31 36.94
CA LEU A 640 -14.89 12.45 36.26
C LEU A 640 -15.73 13.73 36.43
N GLY A 641 -17.04 13.66 36.12
CA GLY A 641 -17.94 14.81 36.20
C GLY A 641 -18.21 15.30 37.62
N SER A 642 -18.10 14.43 38.61
CA SER A 642 -18.25 14.78 40.04
C SER A 642 -16.95 15.19 40.73
N GLY A 643 -15.80 15.12 40.05
CA GLY A 643 -14.49 15.46 40.62
C GLY A 643 -14.01 14.53 41.73
N ARG A 644 -14.60 13.33 41.87
CA ARG A 644 -14.36 12.40 43.00
C ARG A 644 -13.14 11.49 42.84
N LEU A 645 -12.53 11.45 41.66
CA LEU A 645 -11.42 10.52 41.34
C LEU A 645 -10.18 10.68 42.22
N SER A 646 -9.94 11.86 42.80
CA SER A 646 -8.84 12.10 43.73
C SER A 646 -9.05 11.41 45.09
N THR A 647 -10.30 11.08 45.44
CA THR A 647 -10.70 10.55 46.75
C THR A 647 -11.17 9.09 46.71
N GLU A 648 -11.66 8.61 45.56
CA GLU A 648 -12.17 7.24 45.40
C GLU A 648 -11.05 6.18 45.31
N LYS A 649 -11.36 4.94 45.70
CA LYS A 649 -10.47 3.79 45.52
C LYS A 649 -10.98 2.93 44.37
N LEU A 650 -10.38 3.10 43.20
CA LEU A 650 -10.76 2.36 41.99
C LEU A 650 -10.26 0.91 42.04
N SER A 651 -11.11 -0.02 41.61
CA SER A 651 -10.75 -1.41 41.26
C SER A 651 -9.86 -1.45 40.01
N SER A 652 -9.23 -2.61 39.73
CA SER A 652 -8.39 -2.74 38.52
C SER A 652 -9.22 -2.55 37.25
N ALA A 653 -10.45 -3.08 37.19
CA ALA A 653 -11.34 -2.87 36.06
C ALA A 653 -11.72 -1.38 35.88
N GLN A 654 -11.97 -0.66 36.97
CA GLN A 654 -12.26 0.78 36.93
C GLN A 654 -11.03 1.60 36.49
N TRP A 655 -9.83 1.23 36.93
CA TRP A 655 -8.60 1.85 36.42
C TRP A 655 -8.44 1.64 34.92
N SER A 656 -8.65 0.42 34.43
CA SER A 656 -8.60 0.12 33.00
C SER A 656 -9.66 0.93 32.22
N ALA A 657 -10.88 1.04 32.76
CA ALA A 657 -11.93 1.87 32.19
C ALA A 657 -11.57 3.37 32.19
N LEU A 658 -10.93 3.88 33.25
CA LEU A 658 -10.43 5.25 33.30
C LEU A 658 -9.37 5.51 32.25
N VAL A 659 -8.35 4.67 32.17
CA VAL A 659 -7.31 4.78 31.14
C VAL A 659 -7.94 4.76 29.75
N PHE A 660 -8.89 3.86 29.52
CA PHE A 660 -9.64 3.80 28.27
C PHE A 660 -10.38 5.10 27.98
N VAL A 661 -11.20 5.61 28.90
CA VAL A 661 -11.95 6.88 28.71
C VAL A 661 -11.01 8.05 28.40
N LEU A 662 -9.88 8.13 29.09
CA LEU A 662 -8.88 9.18 28.89
C LEU A 662 -8.18 9.05 27.52
N LEU A 663 -7.77 7.85 27.13
CA LEU A 663 -7.19 7.60 25.80
C LEU A 663 -8.20 7.85 24.67
N MET A 664 -9.49 7.78 24.96
CA MET A 664 -10.59 8.03 24.03
C MET A 664 -10.99 9.51 23.94
N SER A 665 -10.53 10.37 24.85
CA SER A 665 -10.92 11.78 24.91
C SER A 665 -9.99 12.68 24.09
N GLU A 666 -10.55 13.41 23.13
CA GLU A 666 -9.80 14.42 22.34
C GLU A 666 -9.20 15.51 23.24
N GLU A 667 -9.92 15.93 24.29
CA GLU A 667 -9.43 16.91 25.26
C GLU A 667 -8.16 16.41 25.96
N THR A 668 -8.17 15.13 26.38
CA THR A 668 -7.03 14.51 27.07
C THR A 668 -5.82 14.34 26.18
N GLN A 669 -6.02 14.11 24.87
CA GLN A 669 -4.92 14.05 23.90
C GLN A 669 -4.20 15.40 23.75
N GLU A 670 -4.92 16.52 23.86
CA GLU A 670 -4.32 17.85 23.80
C GLU A 670 -3.69 18.25 25.15
N LYS A 671 -4.43 18.06 26.24
CA LYS A 671 -4.02 18.51 27.57
C LYS A 671 -4.50 17.53 28.65
N PHE A 672 -3.58 17.11 29.52
CA PHE A 672 -3.88 16.22 30.64
C PHE A 672 -3.37 16.83 31.94
N GLU A 673 -4.26 17.03 32.91
CA GLU A 673 -3.94 17.59 34.22
C GLU A 673 -3.86 16.44 35.23
N LEU A 674 -2.65 16.07 35.64
CA LEU A 674 -2.42 14.90 36.50
C LEU A 674 -3.00 15.13 37.90
N GLU A 675 -3.01 16.37 38.38
CA GLU A 675 -3.52 16.78 39.70
C GLU A 675 -5.01 16.45 39.91
N LYS A 676 -5.77 16.24 38.83
CA LYS A 676 -7.19 15.82 38.90
C LYS A 676 -7.38 14.37 39.36
N TYR A 677 -6.30 13.59 39.43
CA TYR A 677 -6.33 12.16 39.73
C TYR A 677 -5.56 11.86 41.02
N ARG A 678 -5.88 10.72 41.64
CA ARG A 678 -5.24 10.33 42.91
C ARG A 678 -3.73 10.12 42.72
N GLY A 679 -2.94 10.97 43.36
CA GLY A 679 -1.48 10.85 43.45
C GLY A 679 -1.07 9.60 44.24
N SER A 680 -0.74 8.53 43.53
CA SER A 680 -0.14 7.31 44.09
C SER A 680 0.77 6.68 43.06
N ASP A 681 1.82 5.97 43.47
CA ASP A 681 2.75 5.31 42.55
C ASP A 681 2.04 4.34 41.60
N GLU A 682 1.04 3.61 42.11
CA GLU A 682 0.21 2.69 41.32
C GLU A 682 -0.67 3.45 40.31
N GLY A 683 -1.30 4.55 40.73
CA GLY A 683 -2.10 5.41 39.84
C GLY A 683 -1.26 6.04 38.73
N LEU A 684 -0.05 6.51 39.06
CA LEU A 684 0.90 7.08 38.10
C LEU A 684 1.35 6.03 37.07
N LYS A 685 1.69 4.82 37.52
CA LYS A 685 2.01 3.69 36.62
C LYS A 685 0.87 3.36 35.68
N ARG A 686 -0.36 3.33 36.18
CA ARG A 686 -1.56 3.05 35.36
C ARG A 686 -1.90 4.18 34.39
N LEU A 687 -1.60 5.44 34.72
CA LEU A 687 -1.81 6.61 33.85
C LEU A 687 -0.67 6.86 32.86
N LEU A 688 0.46 6.14 32.96
CA LEU A 688 1.58 6.25 32.03
C LEU A 688 1.17 6.17 30.53
N PRO A 689 0.25 5.28 30.10
CA PRO A 689 -0.21 5.25 28.72
C PRO A 689 -0.90 6.54 28.28
N VAL A 690 -1.61 7.21 29.19
CA VAL A 690 -2.28 8.49 28.94
C VAL A 690 -1.25 9.60 28.77
N LEU A 691 -0.28 9.68 29.70
CA LEU A 691 0.80 10.68 29.64
C LEU A 691 1.61 10.59 28.34
N LYS A 692 1.86 9.37 27.84
CA LYS A 692 2.56 9.15 26.57
C LYS A 692 1.77 9.60 25.33
N ASN A 693 0.46 9.74 25.42
CA ASN A 693 -0.46 10.09 24.33
C ASN A 693 -0.88 11.58 24.38
N THR A 694 -0.56 12.28 25.47
CA THR A 694 -0.92 13.69 25.62
C THR A 694 0.20 14.61 25.11
N LYS A 695 -0.15 15.69 24.40
CA LYS A 695 0.82 16.72 23.98
C LYS A 695 1.37 17.55 25.13
N ARG A 696 0.52 17.94 26.07
CA ARG A 696 0.90 18.73 27.25
C ARG A 696 0.33 18.12 28.53
N ALA A 697 1.19 17.55 29.36
CA ALA A 697 0.85 17.14 30.72
C ALA A 697 1.13 18.30 31.69
N LEU A 698 0.18 18.59 32.57
CA LEU A 698 0.30 19.58 33.65
C LEU A 698 0.30 18.91 35.02
#